data_AF-A0A7Y2F646-F1
#
_entry.id   AF-A0A7Y2F646-F1
#
_cell.length_a   1.000
_cell.length_b   1.000
_cell.length_c   1.000
_cell.angle_alpha   90.00
_cell.angle_beta   90.00
_cell.angle_gamma   90.00
#
_symmetry.space_group_name_H-M   'P 1'
#
loop_
_entity.id
_entity.type
_entity.pdbx_description
1 polymer ?
#
loop_
_entity_poly.entity_id
_entity_poly.type
_entity_poly.pdbx_seq_one_letter_code
_entity_poly.pdbx_strand_id
1 'polypeptide(L)'
;VSLDNPLDTDVTVDVSYADVSTGTGDFDHTGDSVTFLAGDNTDKTVTVAITNDDIVELSESFTASLSTATDLGSRSENLTDTGTGTITDNDTATFTINDQTVNESAGTMTLTVSLDNPLDIPVTVDVNYTDASTEAGDFDHAADSVTFAANDTADKTVTVAITNDDIVELSESFTAALSTATTLGSRNVIHTDTGTGTINDNDTATFTIDNQSASEDAGTMTFQVSLSNPVDISVTVDVTYADGASNGTDTADFDHTPGAVTFTAGSTTSQTVVVTINNDDVVEADENFTASLATTTDLGTRSSDLTDTGTGTITNDDLAGVTINKTDVNVSEEGATSENYTVVLTSEPTGIVTISIGHDSSQVTLSTTTLTFDSTNWSTAKPVTVTAIDDTVEEGFHISDITHTASGADYGGVTVADVTANITDNDAPPAAPVQIIDDGDPGFATTGSWQTWGGQGYQDDVRQAYNYGDADVATWTFTGLPAGQQYQVSVTWTAHPNRATNAPYRILGTTEGSTTIPVNQENAPQADAVNFGTNFQNLGTPVTVDSNGTLVVELSDVADGYLNADAVRIETVPLAGPKLEVGLATDVVGADDWAEWQTVTLPHTYGSMVVVATVDYGAGNNIPMVARVDNASGDSFDVRVERTDGGVVPAGVQVHYVVVEEGVYTLADDGIQMEAIRFNSTVTDRRGSWNGQLRTYNNSYTSPVVVGQVMTANDADWSVFWARGSSRGSAPSASTLYVGKHVAEDSDTTRIDEEIGYLVIETGSGSANGYNFQAAVGSDIVRGSSNNSNGYSYSLSGLTAPTTAIVSSAAMDGNDGAWPVLYGSDPLTASALNLIVDEDQIRDSERSHTTEQVAFLVFEPDQTSSQSVSQRSLSGSTQTEPADDSSRTTESSIDTQSANTKNSPDYYSTSKSNRTSKQAWTPAVMTSRADAERVDEALLELLSNRRLF
;
A
#
# COMPACT_ATOMS: atom_id res chain seq x y z
N VAL A 1 52.30 106.12 -38.20
CA VAL A 1 52.85 106.74 -39.42
C VAL A 1 53.65 107.97 -39.03
N SER A 2 54.92 108.07 -39.41
CA SER A 2 55.77 109.22 -39.10
C SER A 2 56.44 109.73 -40.37
N LEU A 3 56.83 111.01 -40.38
CA LEU A 3 57.68 111.58 -41.41
C LEU A 3 59.08 111.77 -40.83
N ASP A 4 60.11 111.43 -41.59
CA ASP A 4 61.49 111.70 -41.21
C ASP A 4 61.82 113.20 -41.25
N ASN A 5 61.14 113.96 -42.12
CA ASN A 5 61.26 115.40 -42.29
C ASN A 5 59.89 116.05 -42.57
N PRO A 6 59.63 117.27 -42.07
CA PRO A 6 58.41 118.01 -42.39
C PRO A 6 58.37 118.44 -43.87
N LEU A 7 57.18 118.47 -44.47
CA LEU A 7 56.95 118.98 -45.82
C LEU A 7 56.37 120.40 -45.76
N ASP A 8 56.71 121.30 -46.70
CA ASP A 8 56.08 122.62 -46.83
C ASP A 8 54.73 122.61 -47.57
N THR A 9 54.14 121.42 -47.77
CA THR A 9 52.77 121.23 -48.27
C THR A 9 52.07 120.16 -47.43
N ASP A 10 50.75 120.22 -47.37
CA ASP A 10 49.94 119.16 -46.75
C ASP A 10 50.09 117.87 -47.58
N VAL A 11 50.22 116.73 -46.90
CA VAL A 11 50.24 115.40 -47.52
C VAL A 11 49.27 114.47 -46.78
N THR A 12 48.42 113.78 -47.54
CA THR A 12 47.61 112.68 -47.02
C THR A 12 48.30 111.36 -47.36
N VAL A 13 48.64 110.58 -46.33
CA VAL A 13 49.19 109.23 -46.44
C VAL A 13 48.07 108.25 -46.12
N ASP A 14 47.77 107.37 -47.06
CA ASP A 14 46.80 106.30 -46.94
C ASP A 14 47.51 105.03 -46.46
N VAL A 15 46.89 104.30 -45.54
CA VAL A 15 47.38 103.03 -44.99
C VAL A 15 46.40 101.93 -45.38
N SER A 16 46.88 100.91 -46.10
CA SER A 16 46.09 99.74 -46.48
C SER A 16 46.51 98.52 -45.68
N TYR A 17 45.54 97.69 -45.28
CA TYR A 17 45.77 96.45 -44.54
C TYR A 17 45.57 95.22 -45.42
N ALA A 18 46.43 94.21 -45.28
CA ALA A 18 46.35 92.96 -46.01
C ALA A 18 46.78 91.77 -45.15
N ASP A 19 46.05 90.66 -45.28
CA ASP A 19 46.32 89.42 -44.54
C ASP A 19 47.68 88.82 -44.89
N VAL A 20 48.35 88.25 -43.88
CA VAL A 20 49.57 87.43 -44.05
C VAL A 20 49.25 85.96 -43.77
N SER A 21 48.40 85.67 -42.79
CA SER A 21 47.80 84.34 -42.51
C SER A 21 46.35 84.27 -43.01
N THR A 22 45.68 83.12 -42.87
CA THR A 22 44.45 82.78 -43.61
C THR A 22 43.11 83.02 -42.89
N GLY A 23 43.03 83.75 -41.79
CA GLY A 23 41.76 84.19 -41.21
C GLY A 23 41.17 85.38 -41.97
N THR A 24 39.87 85.33 -42.21
CA THR A 24 39.13 86.46 -42.78
C THR A 24 38.04 86.84 -41.79
N GLY A 25 38.21 87.93 -41.06
CA GLY A 25 37.20 88.39 -40.11
C GLY A 25 37.75 89.11 -38.88
N ASP A 26 39.04 88.90 -38.56
CA ASP A 26 39.58 89.19 -37.23
C ASP A 26 40.13 90.61 -37.08
N PHE A 27 40.19 91.34 -38.18
CA PHE A 27 40.45 92.78 -38.19
C PHE A 27 39.76 93.49 -39.35
N ASP A 28 39.63 94.82 -39.21
CA ASP A 28 39.05 95.69 -40.22
C ASP A 28 40.05 95.96 -41.37
N HIS A 29 39.74 95.48 -42.58
CA HIS A 29 40.51 95.75 -43.80
C HIS A 29 40.30 97.16 -44.38
N THR A 30 39.42 97.97 -43.79
CA THR A 30 39.17 99.34 -44.24
C THR A 30 40.44 100.18 -44.07
N GLY A 31 40.95 100.71 -45.19
CA GLY A 31 42.16 101.54 -45.16
C GLY A 31 41.94 102.85 -44.39
N ASP A 32 42.96 103.28 -43.67
CA ASP A 32 43.00 104.55 -42.95
C ASP A 32 43.69 105.64 -43.78
N SER A 33 43.49 106.90 -43.42
CA SER A 33 44.28 108.01 -43.97
C SER A 33 44.70 108.97 -42.86
N VAL A 34 45.93 109.46 -42.92
CA VAL A 34 46.45 110.48 -42.02
C VAL A 34 46.98 111.65 -42.83
N THR A 35 46.62 112.87 -42.44
CA THR A 35 47.11 114.08 -43.10
C THR A 35 48.16 114.77 -42.22
N PHE A 36 49.33 115.01 -42.80
CA PHE A 36 50.34 115.89 -42.23
C PHE A 36 50.16 117.27 -42.85
N LEU A 37 49.94 118.28 -42.02
CA LEU A 37 49.87 119.67 -42.49
C LEU A 37 51.28 120.19 -42.82
N ALA A 38 51.37 121.23 -43.64
CA ALA A 38 52.64 121.87 -43.96
C ALA A 38 53.41 122.27 -42.68
N GLY A 39 54.64 121.79 -42.56
CA GLY A 39 55.54 121.98 -41.43
C GLY A 39 55.37 120.99 -40.27
N ASP A 40 54.41 120.07 -40.36
CA ASP A 40 54.16 119.03 -39.35
C ASP A 40 55.13 117.85 -39.51
N ASN A 41 55.73 117.42 -38.40
CA ASN A 41 56.53 116.20 -38.31
C ASN A 41 56.15 115.35 -37.08
N THR A 42 54.96 115.58 -36.52
CA THR A 42 54.46 114.81 -35.40
C THR A 42 53.90 113.47 -35.88
N ASP A 43 54.29 112.39 -35.21
CA ASP A 43 53.78 111.06 -35.51
C ASP A 43 52.24 111.05 -35.49
N LYS A 44 51.66 110.39 -36.49
CA LYS A 44 50.22 110.13 -36.60
C LYS A 44 49.93 108.69 -36.28
N THR A 45 48.87 108.46 -35.51
CA THR A 45 48.38 107.13 -35.17
C THR A 45 47.26 106.76 -36.13
N VAL A 46 47.28 105.50 -36.59
CA VAL A 46 46.15 104.80 -37.20
C VAL A 46 45.74 103.68 -36.25
N THR A 47 44.46 103.33 -36.21
CA THR A 47 43.93 102.33 -35.29
C THR A 47 43.20 101.28 -36.10
N VAL A 48 43.71 100.06 -36.09
CA VAL A 48 43.03 98.91 -36.70
C VAL A 48 42.10 98.31 -35.65
N ALA A 49 40.80 98.24 -35.95
CA ALA A 49 39.86 97.51 -35.10
C ALA A 49 40.06 96.01 -35.32
N ILE A 50 40.13 95.25 -34.23
CA ILE A 50 40.09 93.79 -34.25
C ILE A 50 38.69 93.30 -33.87
N THR A 51 38.29 92.16 -34.42
CA THR A 51 37.06 91.46 -34.04
C THR A 51 37.40 90.47 -32.93
N ASN A 52 36.66 90.51 -31.84
CA ASN A 52 36.74 89.48 -30.80
C ASN A 52 35.58 88.51 -31.02
N ASP A 53 35.86 87.22 -31.01
CA ASP A 53 34.85 86.17 -30.94
C ASP A 53 35.23 85.15 -29.86
N ASP A 54 34.70 83.92 -29.96
CA ASP A 54 34.99 82.81 -29.05
C ASP A 54 35.58 81.61 -29.83
N ILE A 55 36.02 81.81 -31.08
CA ILE A 55 36.54 80.75 -31.95
C ILE A 55 38.02 80.54 -31.62
N VAL A 56 38.36 79.33 -31.17
CA VAL A 56 39.76 78.99 -30.93
C VAL A 56 40.48 78.73 -32.24
N GLU A 57 41.46 79.57 -32.52
CA GLU A 57 42.21 79.61 -33.78
C GLU A 57 43.72 79.75 -33.55
N LEU A 58 44.50 79.82 -34.63
CA LEU A 58 45.93 80.07 -34.53
C LEU A 58 46.21 81.58 -34.55
N SER A 59 47.34 82.01 -33.98
CA SER A 59 47.73 83.42 -34.08
C SER A 59 47.88 83.86 -35.53
N GLU A 60 47.27 85.00 -35.82
CA GLU A 60 47.17 85.55 -37.15
C GLU A 60 48.10 86.75 -37.33
N SER A 61 48.36 87.15 -38.56
CA SER A 61 49.09 88.38 -38.84
C SER A 61 48.60 89.10 -40.08
N PHE A 62 48.72 90.43 -40.04
CA PHE A 62 48.40 91.32 -41.15
C PHE A 62 49.53 92.31 -41.38
N THR A 63 49.58 92.88 -42.57
CA THR A 63 50.53 93.94 -42.94
C THR A 63 49.81 95.26 -43.15
N ALA A 64 50.43 96.35 -42.71
CA ALA A 64 50.03 97.72 -43.00
C ALA A 64 51.02 98.32 -44.00
N SER A 65 50.55 98.75 -45.17
CA SER A 65 51.36 99.32 -46.24
C SER A 65 50.97 100.78 -46.49
N LEU A 66 51.96 101.63 -46.77
CA LEU A 66 51.76 103.06 -46.99
C LEU A 66 51.59 103.38 -48.47
N SER A 67 50.70 104.33 -48.77
CA SER A 67 50.56 104.94 -50.09
C SER A 67 50.16 106.42 -49.96
N THR A 68 50.25 107.19 -51.03
CA THR A 68 49.71 108.56 -51.06
C THR A 68 49.10 108.86 -52.40
N ALA A 69 47.92 109.49 -52.40
CA ALA A 69 47.31 110.07 -53.60
C ALA A 69 47.67 111.56 -53.80
N THR A 70 48.48 112.14 -52.90
CA THR A 70 48.88 113.56 -52.99
C THR A 70 50.02 113.71 -53.99
N ASP A 71 49.86 114.53 -55.03
CA ASP A 71 50.95 114.86 -55.95
C ASP A 71 52.00 115.75 -55.26
N LEU A 72 53.16 115.15 -54.95
CA LEU A 72 54.26 115.84 -54.27
C LEU A 72 55.24 116.52 -55.26
N GLY A 73 54.98 116.50 -56.56
CA GLY A 73 55.83 117.13 -57.57
C GLY A 73 57.25 116.54 -57.60
N SER A 74 58.29 117.37 -57.40
CA SER A 74 59.70 116.94 -57.43
C SER A 74 60.27 116.53 -56.06
N ARG A 75 59.43 116.42 -55.02
CA ARG A 75 59.84 115.98 -53.68
C ARG A 75 60.12 114.47 -53.73
N SER A 76 61.14 114.01 -53.02
CA SER A 76 61.42 112.58 -52.90
C SER A 76 60.54 111.98 -51.82
N GLU A 77 59.88 110.85 -52.12
CA GLU A 77 59.09 110.06 -51.17
C GLU A 77 59.61 108.62 -51.14
N ASN A 78 59.48 107.97 -49.99
CA ASN A 78 59.67 106.53 -49.86
C ASN A 78 58.59 105.97 -48.92
N LEU A 79 57.66 105.21 -49.50
CA LEU A 79 56.53 104.60 -48.81
C LEU A 79 56.64 103.07 -48.75
N THR A 80 57.86 102.52 -48.95
CA THR A 80 58.06 101.06 -48.95
C THR A 80 58.09 100.44 -47.57
N ASP A 81 57.99 101.24 -46.50
CA ASP A 81 57.93 100.71 -45.14
C ASP A 81 56.60 99.99 -44.91
N THR A 82 56.66 98.87 -44.20
CA THR A 82 55.49 98.04 -43.89
C THR A 82 55.49 97.72 -42.40
N GLY A 83 54.35 97.86 -41.74
CA GLY A 83 54.12 97.36 -40.40
C GLY A 83 53.55 95.94 -40.43
N THR A 84 53.87 95.11 -39.44
CA THR A 84 53.20 93.82 -39.21
C THR A 84 52.43 93.87 -37.90
N GLY A 85 51.14 93.58 -37.95
CA GLY A 85 50.31 93.29 -36.78
C GLY A 85 50.23 91.78 -36.57
N THR A 86 50.20 91.34 -35.32
CA THR A 86 49.91 89.95 -34.95
C THR A 86 48.71 89.96 -34.02
N ILE A 87 47.71 89.13 -34.34
CA ILE A 87 46.53 88.91 -33.52
C ILE A 87 46.76 87.59 -32.81
N THR A 88 46.87 87.64 -31.48
CA THR A 88 47.02 86.43 -30.67
C THR A 88 45.65 86.03 -30.15
N ASP A 89 45.22 84.82 -30.49
CA ASP A 89 44.02 84.23 -29.91
C ASP A 89 44.16 84.12 -28.39
N ASN A 90 43.10 84.48 -27.68
CA ASN A 90 43.00 84.40 -26.22
C ASN A 90 41.88 83.46 -25.77
N ASP A 91 41.28 82.72 -26.69
CA ASP A 91 40.17 81.83 -26.41
C ASP A 91 40.67 80.43 -26.02
N THR A 92 39.78 79.62 -25.46
CA THR A 92 40.09 78.27 -24.97
C THR A 92 38.90 77.37 -25.20
N ALA A 93 39.12 76.17 -25.71
CA ALA A 93 38.08 75.18 -25.93
C ALA A 93 38.28 73.98 -25.00
N THR A 94 37.22 73.48 -24.41
CA THR A 94 37.19 72.38 -23.46
C THR A 94 36.21 71.32 -23.94
N PHE A 95 36.71 70.11 -24.16
CA PHE A 95 35.87 68.94 -24.31
C PHE A 95 35.54 68.37 -22.94
N THR A 96 34.26 68.08 -22.70
CA THR A 96 33.77 67.41 -21.49
C THR A 96 32.93 66.19 -21.84
N ILE A 97 32.88 65.21 -20.95
CA ILE A 97 32.00 64.03 -21.05
C ILE A 97 31.27 63.82 -19.72
N ASN A 98 29.98 63.47 -19.77
CA ASN A 98 29.18 63.31 -18.56
C ASN A 98 29.33 61.93 -17.91
N ASP A 99 29.03 61.86 -16.61
CA ASP A 99 28.78 60.59 -15.91
C ASP A 99 27.36 60.09 -16.22
N GLN A 100 27.16 58.78 -16.24
CA GLN A 100 25.85 58.14 -16.42
C GLN A 100 25.69 56.89 -15.55
N THR A 101 24.45 56.59 -15.18
CA THR A 101 24.08 55.36 -14.47
C THR A 101 22.87 54.73 -15.14
N VAL A 102 22.96 53.44 -15.46
CA VAL A 102 21.85 52.65 -16.02
C VAL A 102 21.74 51.31 -15.30
N ASN A 103 20.63 50.61 -15.46
CA ASN A 103 20.58 49.19 -15.10
C ASN A 103 21.17 48.36 -16.24
N GLU A 104 21.70 47.18 -15.94
CA GLU A 104 22.20 46.23 -16.95
C GLU A 104 21.14 45.89 -18.04
N SER A 105 19.86 45.82 -17.65
CA SER A 105 18.73 45.62 -18.58
C SER A 105 18.46 46.79 -19.53
N ALA A 106 19.17 47.91 -19.43
CA ALA A 106 19.01 49.05 -20.34
C ALA A 106 19.49 48.73 -21.76
N GLY A 107 20.35 47.71 -21.93
CA GLY A 107 20.93 47.28 -23.20
C GLY A 107 21.97 48.24 -23.79
N THR A 108 21.86 49.55 -23.54
CA THR A 108 22.86 50.55 -23.90
C THR A 108 22.93 51.70 -22.89
N MET A 109 24.11 52.28 -22.71
CA MET A 109 24.35 53.54 -21.99
C MET A 109 24.76 54.63 -22.99
N THR A 110 24.15 55.82 -22.91
CA THR A 110 24.49 56.95 -23.80
C THR A 110 25.29 58.01 -23.05
N LEU A 111 26.52 58.28 -23.51
CA LEU A 111 27.37 59.35 -22.97
C LEU A 111 27.40 60.53 -23.95
N THR A 112 27.40 61.75 -23.41
CA THR A 112 27.39 63.01 -24.17
C THR A 112 28.75 63.68 -24.07
N VAL A 113 29.35 63.94 -25.23
CA VAL A 113 30.56 64.73 -25.38
C VAL A 113 30.17 66.16 -25.78
N SER A 114 30.58 67.14 -24.99
CA SER A 114 30.28 68.56 -25.19
C SER A 114 31.56 69.35 -25.45
N LEU A 115 31.43 70.46 -26.18
CA LEU A 115 32.49 71.40 -26.49
C LEU A 115 32.01 72.82 -26.15
N ASP A 116 32.71 73.52 -25.25
CA ASP A 116 32.26 74.83 -24.75
C ASP A 116 32.42 75.98 -25.77
N ASN A 117 33.52 75.98 -26.53
CA ASN A 117 33.86 76.99 -27.53
C ASN A 117 34.23 76.35 -28.88
N PRO A 118 33.81 76.95 -30.01
CA PRO A 118 34.09 76.43 -31.34
C PRO A 118 35.58 76.43 -31.69
N LEU A 119 35.97 75.51 -32.58
CA LEU A 119 37.30 75.45 -33.19
C LEU A 119 37.19 75.80 -34.69
N ASP A 120 38.14 76.56 -35.22
CA ASP A 120 38.21 76.92 -36.65
C ASP A 120 38.45 75.71 -37.60
N ILE A 121 38.78 74.55 -37.04
CA ILE A 121 38.99 73.29 -37.75
C ILE A 121 38.06 72.17 -37.25
N PRO A 122 37.75 71.17 -38.10
CA PRO A 122 37.08 69.98 -37.61
C PRO A 122 38.00 69.17 -36.68
N VAL A 123 37.46 68.68 -35.57
CA VAL A 123 38.19 67.89 -34.57
C VAL A 123 37.46 66.59 -34.29
N THR A 124 38.21 65.48 -34.36
CA THR A 124 37.75 64.15 -33.94
C THR A 124 38.29 63.85 -32.55
N VAL A 125 37.37 63.50 -31.65
CA VAL A 125 37.62 63.11 -30.26
C VAL A 125 37.29 61.63 -30.12
N ASP A 126 38.26 60.85 -29.64
CA ASP A 126 38.10 59.44 -29.33
C ASP A 126 37.69 59.28 -27.86
N VAL A 127 36.79 58.34 -27.59
CA VAL A 127 36.33 57.95 -26.25
C VAL A 127 36.81 56.52 -26.00
N ASN A 128 37.71 56.36 -25.02
CA ASN A 128 38.26 55.06 -24.65
C ASN A 128 37.66 54.59 -23.33
N TYR A 129 37.26 53.32 -23.26
CA TYR A 129 36.65 52.73 -22.08
C TYR A 129 37.64 51.83 -21.33
N THR A 130 37.69 51.97 -20.00
CA THR A 130 38.50 51.11 -19.12
C THR A 130 37.73 50.78 -17.85
N ASP A 131 37.81 49.53 -17.40
CA ASP A 131 37.17 49.09 -16.16
C ASP A 131 37.66 49.90 -14.95
N ALA A 132 36.72 50.34 -14.14
CA ALA A 132 36.99 50.95 -12.84
C ALA A 132 36.69 49.97 -11.69
N SER A 133 35.73 49.05 -11.87
CA SER A 133 35.58 47.80 -11.10
C SER A 133 36.42 46.67 -11.72
N THR A 134 36.45 45.49 -11.07
CA THR A 134 37.37 44.39 -11.41
C THR A 134 36.80 43.33 -12.35
N GLU A 135 35.53 43.42 -12.75
CA GLU A 135 34.90 42.45 -13.64
C GLU A 135 34.89 42.96 -15.08
N ALA A 136 34.94 42.01 -16.02
CA ALA A 136 35.08 42.27 -17.44
C ALA A 136 34.03 41.46 -18.18
N GLY A 137 33.03 42.12 -18.75
CA GLY A 137 31.97 41.45 -19.50
C GLY A 137 30.69 42.27 -19.69
N ASP A 138 30.48 43.26 -18.84
CA ASP A 138 29.14 43.88 -18.66
C ASP A 138 28.89 45.06 -19.60
N PHE A 139 29.92 45.47 -20.34
CA PHE A 139 29.80 46.47 -21.39
C PHE A 139 30.80 46.27 -22.53
N ASP A 140 30.59 46.99 -23.64
CA ASP A 140 31.49 47.00 -24.80
C ASP A 140 32.71 47.91 -24.59
N HIS A 141 33.92 47.34 -24.61
CA HIS A 141 35.19 48.07 -24.50
C HIS A 141 35.66 48.72 -25.81
N ALA A 142 34.94 48.55 -26.92
CA ALA A 142 35.34 49.14 -28.19
C ALA A 142 35.36 50.68 -28.11
N ALA A 143 36.49 51.29 -28.47
CA ALA A 143 36.62 52.75 -28.49
C ALA A 143 35.69 53.38 -29.52
N ASP A 144 35.03 54.47 -29.13
CA ASP A 144 34.17 55.27 -29.98
C ASP A 144 34.87 56.57 -30.42
N SER A 145 34.32 57.25 -31.42
CA SER A 145 34.80 58.59 -31.81
C SER A 145 33.66 59.49 -32.25
N VAL A 146 33.78 60.78 -31.94
CA VAL A 146 32.86 61.83 -32.38
C VAL A 146 33.62 62.93 -33.09
N THR A 147 33.01 63.54 -34.12
CA THR A 147 33.62 64.65 -34.85
C THR A 147 32.78 65.91 -34.71
N PHE A 148 33.43 66.99 -34.26
CA PHE A 148 32.91 68.34 -34.30
C PHE A 148 33.38 68.98 -35.61
N ALA A 149 32.44 69.53 -36.38
CA ALA A 149 32.81 70.31 -37.56
C ALA A 149 33.49 71.63 -37.13
N ALA A 150 34.20 72.28 -38.05
CA ALA A 150 34.69 73.63 -37.80
C ALA A 150 33.51 74.53 -37.41
N ASN A 151 33.69 75.32 -36.36
CA ASN A 151 32.71 76.24 -35.78
C ASN A 151 31.44 75.57 -35.20
N ASP A 152 31.51 74.28 -34.82
CA ASP A 152 30.40 73.53 -34.21
C ASP A 152 30.63 73.29 -32.72
N THR A 153 29.61 73.57 -31.90
CA THR A 153 29.57 73.28 -30.46
C THR A 153 28.38 72.39 -30.07
N ALA A 154 27.64 71.85 -31.03
CA ALA A 154 26.51 70.97 -30.74
C ALA A 154 27.00 69.64 -30.16
N ASP A 155 26.48 69.28 -28.99
CA ASP A 155 26.72 68.02 -28.29
C ASP A 155 26.67 66.82 -29.24
N LYS A 156 27.61 65.89 -29.02
CA LYS A 156 27.67 64.59 -29.69
C LYS A 156 27.46 63.49 -28.66
N THR A 157 26.98 62.34 -29.10
CA THR A 157 26.74 61.20 -28.20
C THR A 157 27.47 59.97 -28.69
N VAL A 158 27.94 59.15 -27.76
CA VAL A 158 28.43 57.79 -27.96
C VAL A 158 27.55 56.80 -27.20
N THR A 159 27.43 55.57 -27.68
CA THR A 159 26.54 54.55 -27.12
C THR A 159 27.32 53.29 -26.80
N VAL A 160 27.41 52.96 -25.52
CA VAL A 160 28.07 51.76 -25.02
C VAL A 160 27.03 50.66 -24.88
N ALA A 161 27.22 49.52 -25.53
CA ALA A 161 26.35 48.36 -25.31
C ALA A 161 26.58 47.77 -23.92
N ILE A 162 25.50 47.38 -23.24
CA ILE A 162 25.52 46.79 -21.89
C ILE A 162 25.01 45.34 -22.01
N THR A 163 25.73 44.41 -21.39
CA THR A 163 25.32 43.01 -21.28
C THR A 163 24.34 42.90 -20.11
N ASN A 164 23.23 42.19 -20.31
CA ASN A 164 22.32 41.83 -19.24
C ASN A 164 22.37 40.31 -19.10
N ASP A 165 22.58 39.80 -17.90
CA ASP A 165 22.41 38.39 -17.63
C ASP A 165 21.43 38.12 -16.48
N ASP A 166 21.65 37.07 -15.69
CA ASP A 166 20.81 36.67 -14.55
C ASP A 166 21.67 36.52 -13.26
N ILE A 167 22.96 36.89 -13.31
CA ILE A 167 23.92 36.74 -12.22
C ILE A 167 23.76 37.93 -11.28
N VAL A 168 23.47 37.67 -10.01
CA VAL A 168 23.41 38.72 -9.00
C VAL A 168 24.82 39.17 -8.63
N GLU A 169 25.13 40.42 -8.96
CA GLU A 169 26.42 41.07 -8.74
C GLU A 169 26.28 42.42 -8.04
N LEU A 170 27.40 43.13 -7.85
CA LEU A 170 27.40 44.49 -7.31
C LEU A 170 27.32 45.50 -8.45
N SER A 171 26.90 46.74 -8.15
CA SER A 171 27.01 47.82 -9.14
C SER A 171 28.46 47.99 -9.62
N GLU A 172 28.61 47.94 -10.93
CA GLU A 172 29.86 48.00 -11.67
C GLU A 172 30.14 49.41 -12.19
N SER A 173 31.39 49.72 -12.53
CA SER A 173 31.70 50.97 -13.20
C SER A 173 32.89 50.92 -14.14
N PHE A 174 32.85 51.77 -15.16
CA PHE A 174 33.93 52.01 -16.09
C PHE A 174 34.21 53.51 -16.26
N THR A 175 35.43 53.83 -16.69
CA THR A 175 35.85 55.19 -17.05
C THR A 175 35.80 55.37 -18.56
N ALA A 176 35.17 56.44 -19.03
CA ALA A 176 35.17 56.92 -20.40
C ALA A 176 36.12 58.13 -20.53
N ALA A 177 37.30 57.92 -21.10
CA ALA A 177 38.35 58.93 -21.19
C ALA A 177 38.43 59.55 -22.59
N LEU A 178 38.39 60.89 -22.65
CA LEU A 178 38.54 61.63 -23.90
C LEU A 178 40.00 61.73 -24.34
N SER A 179 40.21 61.65 -25.65
CA SER A 179 41.49 61.96 -26.29
C SER A 179 41.25 62.53 -27.69
N THR A 180 42.21 63.27 -28.25
CA THR A 180 42.08 63.85 -29.59
C THR A 180 42.98 63.12 -30.58
N ALA A 181 42.38 62.64 -31.68
CA ALA A 181 43.13 62.08 -32.81
C ALA A 181 43.64 63.17 -33.77
N THR A 182 42.94 64.31 -33.82
CA THR A 182 43.29 65.45 -34.68
C THR A 182 44.48 66.23 -34.11
N THR A 183 45.45 66.58 -34.97
CA THR A 183 46.54 67.49 -34.58
C THR A 183 46.01 68.91 -34.40
N LEU A 184 46.02 69.42 -33.15
CA LEU A 184 45.43 70.73 -32.80
C LEU A 184 46.37 71.93 -33.04
N GLY A 185 47.67 71.69 -33.23
CA GLY A 185 48.67 72.75 -33.32
C GLY A 185 48.86 73.47 -31.98
N SER A 186 49.02 74.80 -32.02
CA SER A 186 49.17 75.64 -30.82
C SER A 186 47.84 76.16 -30.27
N ARG A 187 46.69 75.65 -30.75
CA ARG A 187 45.37 76.01 -30.22
C ARG A 187 45.28 75.65 -28.75
N ASN A 188 44.63 76.51 -27.97
CA ASN A 188 44.46 76.30 -26.54
C ASN A 188 43.24 75.42 -26.28
N VAL A 189 43.44 74.10 -26.19
CA VAL A 189 42.37 73.11 -26.06
C VAL A 189 42.61 72.18 -24.87
N ILE A 190 41.59 71.98 -24.05
CA ILE A 190 41.53 70.99 -22.97
C ILE A 190 40.71 69.80 -23.47
N HIS A 191 41.31 68.62 -23.52
CA HIS A 191 40.71 67.47 -24.22
C HIS A 191 40.97 66.12 -23.54
N THR A 192 41.10 66.12 -22.21
CA THR A 192 41.45 64.95 -21.40
C THR A 192 40.46 64.72 -20.27
N ASP A 193 39.20 65.14 -20.45
CA ASP A 193 38.16 64.91 -19.47
C ASP A 193 37.79 63.41 -19.39
N THR A 194 37.23 63.00 -18.25
CA THR A 194 36.82 61.62 -17.99
C THR A 194 35.43 61.58 -17.39
N GLY A 195 34.58 60.70 -17.90
CA GLY A 195 33.26 60.40 -17.36
C GLY A 195 33.21 59.00 -16.77
N THR A 196 32.29 58.76 -15.84
CA THR A 196 32.05 57.46 -15.21
C THR A 196 30.74 56.88 -15.73
N GLY A 197 30.79 55.66 -16.26
CA GLY A 197 29.61 54.84 -16.48
C GLY A 197 29.40 53.90 -15.30
N THR A 198 28.21 53.90 -14.69
CA THR A 198 27.82 52.96 -13.63
C THR A 198 26.70 52.05 -14.12
N ILE A 199 26.85 50.75 -13.92
CA ILE A 199 25.88 49.74 -14.29
C ILE A 199 25.33 49.15 -12.99
N ASN A 200 24.03 49.27 -12.76
CA ASN A 200 23.38 48.67 -11.61
C ASN A 200 22.82 47.30 -12.00
N ASP A 201 23.19 46.29 -11.23
CA ASP A 201 22.55 44.99 -11.21
C ASP A 201 21.04 45.15 -10.92
N ASN A 202 20.20 44.42 -11.65
CA ASN A 202 18.76 44.39 -11.44
C ASN A 202 18.23 43.00 -11.11
N ASP A 203 19.11 42.09 -10.75
CA ASP A 203 18.78 40.70 -10.50
C ASP A 203 18.58 40.45 -9.01
N THR A 204 17.98 39.31 -8.68
CA THR A 204 17.70 38.96 -7.28
C THR A 204 17.73 37.45 -7.11
N ALA A 205 18.45 37.02 -6.08
CA ALA A 205 18.60 35.61 -5.71
C ALA A 205 17.59 35.23 -4.61
N THR A 206 16.64 34.35 -4.91
CA THR A 206 15.76 33.76 -3.90
C THR A 206 16.24 32.37 -3.53
N PHE A 207 16.47 32.16 -2.23
CA PHE A 207 16.75 30.85 -1.66
C PHE A 207 15.46 30.25 -1.14
N THR A 208 15.17 29.02 -1.54
CA THR A 208 13.97 28.28 -1.11
C THR A 208 14.36 26.96 -0.49
N ILE A 209 13.54 26.46 0.42
CA ILE A 209 13.68 25.14 1.04
C ILE A 209 12.34 24.42 0.97
N ASP A 210 12.35 23.14 0.61
CA ASP A 210 11.12 22.37 0.48
C ASP A 210 10.52 21.93 1.83
N ASN A 211 9.27 21.47 1.78
CA ASN A 211 8.65 20.75 2.89
C ASN A 211 8.91 19.27 2.71
N GLN A 212 9.12 18.57 3.82
CA GLN A 212 9.43 17.15 3.84
C GLN A 212 8.57 16.42 4.86
N SER A 213 8.28 15.16 4.57
CA SER A 213 7.59 14.26 5.50
C SER A 213 8.24 12.89 5.43
N ALA A 214 8.49 12.30 6.60
CA ALA A 214 9.06 10.98 6.74
C ALA A 214 8.51 10.31 8.00
N SER A 215 8.44 8.98 7.99
CA SER A 215 8.16 8.23 9.21
C SER A 215 9.33 8.33 10.19
N GLU A 216 9.05 8.25 11.48
CA GLU A 216 10.07 8.16 12.53
C GLU A 216 11.09 7.03 12.31
N ASP A 217 10.67 5.93 11.65
CA ASP A 217 11.52 4.79 11.30
C ASP A 217 12.47 5.03 10.12
N ALA A 218 12.29 6.15 9.39
CA ALA A 218 13.08 6.45 8.21
C ALA A 218 14.55 6.76 8.54
N GLY A 219 14.85 7.06 9.82
CA GLY A 219 16.16 7.42 10.36
C GLY A 219 16.70 8.78 9.90
N THR A 220 16.30 9.28 8.73
CA THR A 220 16.68 10.62 8.26
C THR A 220 15.61 11.27 7.38
N MET A 221 15.55 12.60 7.43
CA MET A 221 14.79 13.47 6.52
C MET A 221 15.75 14.33 5.70
N THR A 222 15.53 14.47 4.38
CA THR A 222 16.41 15.25 3.51
C THR A 222 15.66 16.43 2.91
N PHE A 223 16.09 17.65 3.25
CA PHE A 223 15.58 18.89 2.66
C PHE A 223 16.42 19.30 1.45
N GLN A 224 15.78 19.80 0.42
CA GLN A 224 16.42 20.44 -0.73
C GLN A 224 16.38 21.96 -0.59
N VAL A 225 17.55 22.58 -0.62
CA VAL A 225 17.72 24.03 -0.71
C VAL A 225 18.02 24.39 -2.16
N SER A 226 17.25 25.32 -2.73
CA SER A 226 17.36 25.76 -4.13
C SER A 226 17.61 27.26 -4.22
N LEU A 227 18.22 27.69 -5.32
CA LEU A 227 18.61 29.08 -5.60
C LEU A 227 18.09 29.48 -6.98
N SER A 228 17.32 30.58 -7.07
CA SER A 228 16.66 31.00 -8.32
C SER A 228 17.64 31.52 -9.37
N ASN A 229 18.56 32.41 -8.98
CA ASN A 229 19.52 33.08 -9.84
C ASN A 229 20.93 32.87 -9.28
N PRO A 230 21.96 32.67 -10.13
CA PRO A 230 23.34 32.55 -9.68
C PRO A 230 23.80 33.85 -8.98
N VAL A 231 24.77 33.72 -8.07
CA VAL A 231 25.44 34.84 -7.41
C VAL A 231 26.92 34.79 -7.82
N ASP A 232 27.52 35.93 -8.14
CA ASP A 232 28.94 36.07 -8.57
C ASP A 232 29.97 35.61 -7.51
N ILE A 233 29.54 35.42 -6.26
CA ILE A 233 30.33 34.89 -5.15
C ILE A 233 29.74 33.59 -4.61
N SER A 234 30.57 32.79 -3.93
CA SER A 234 30.07 31.62 -3.19
C SER A 234 29.27 32.06 -1.98
N VAL A 235 28.08 31.47 -1.79
CA VAL A 235 27.18 31.75 -0.66
C VAL A 235 27.00 30.49 0.18
N THR A 236 27.32 30.58 1.46
CA THR A 236 26.95 29.56 2.44
C THR A 236 25.62 29.93 3.08
N VAL A 237 24.67 29.00 3.05
CA VAL A 237 23.33 29.11 3.65
C VAL A 237 23.27 28.15 4.83
N ASP A 238 23.06 28.71 6.02
CA ASP A 238 22.83 27.98 7.25
C ASP A 238 21.34 27.62 7.35
N VAL A 239 21.06 26.39 7.77
CA VAL A 239 19.70 25.85 7.98
C VAL A 239 19.55 25.53 9.46
N THR A 240 18.64 26.22 10.13
CA THR A 240 18.35 26.01 11.56
C THR A 240 16.98 25.38 11.74
N TYR A 241 16.87 24.47 12.70
CA TYR A 241 15.64 23.76 13.01
C TYR A 241 15.04 24.27 14.33
N ALA A 242 13.71 24.38 14.37
CA ALA A 242 12.96 24.74 15.56
C ALA A 242 11.65 23.95 15.62
N ASP A 243 11.29 23.49 16.82
CA ASP A 243 10.02 22.81 17.07
C ASP A 243 8.83 23.64 16.59
N GLY A 244 7.80 22.94 16.09
CA GLY A 244 6.53 23.54 15.76
C GLY A 244 5.89 24.17 17.00
N ALA A 245 5.19 25.30 16.81
CA ALA A 245 4.55 26.06 17.89
C ALA A 245 3.52 25.26 18.71
N SER A 246 3.11 24.08 18.23
CA SER A 246 2.10 23.20 18.82
C SER A 246 2.68 22.06 19.67
N ASN A 247 3.97 21.72 19.51
CA ASN A 247 4.49 20.41 19.94
C ASN A 247 5.30 20.42 21.24
N GLY A 248 5.43 21.57 21.92
CA GLY A 248 6.32 21.64 23.08
C GLY A 248 7.80 21.48 22.65
N THR A 249 8.72 21.58 23.61
CA THR A 249 10.16 21.48 23.33
C THR A 249 10.53 20.02 23.19
N ASP A 250 10.31 19.41 22.03
CA ASP A 250 10.66 18.02 21.80
C ASP A 250 12.06 17.87 21.21
N THR A 251 13.04 17.76 22.11
CA THR A 251 14.41 17.48 21.71
C THR A 251 14.67 15.99 21.46
N ALA A 252 13.66 15.13 21.60
CA ALA A 252 13.82 13.68 21.51
C ALA A 252 13.70 13.16 20.06
N ASP A 253 12.86 13.76 19.21
CA ASP A 253 12.43 13.11 17.96
C ASP A 253 13.36 13.38 16.77
N PHE A 254 14.10 14.49 16.81
CA PHE A 254 15.05 14.82 15.73
C PHE A 254 16.28 15.63 16.18
N ASP A 255 17.33 15.54 15.37
CA ASP A 255 18.55 16.30 15.57
C ASP A 255 18.37 17.78 15.22
N HIS A 256 18.44 18.63 16.25
CA HIS A 256 18.35 20.08 16.14
C HIS A 256 19.64 20.77 15.67
N THR A 257 20.72 20.01 15.44
CA THR A 257 22.01 20.55 15.03
C THR A 257 21.87 21.31 13.70
N PRO A 258 22.19 22.62 13.63
CA PRO A 258 22.11 23.37 12.38
C PRO A 258 22.98 22.76 11.27
N GLY A 259 22.42 22.70 10.07
CA GLY A 259 23.14 22.33 8.86
C GLY A 259 23.62 23.56 8.09
N ALA A 260 24.48 23.35 7.09
CA ALA A 260 24.86 24.40 6.15
C ALA A 260 25.10 23.81 4.76
N VAL A 261 24.72 24.55 3.73
CA VAL A 261 24.97 24.23 2.32
C VAL A 261 25.69 25.38 1.64
N THR A 262 26.53 25.09 0.65
CA THR A 262 27.27 26.12 -0.09
C THR A 262 26.91 26.07 -1.57
N PHE A 263 26.44 27.20 -2.08
CA PHE A 263 26.32 27.46 -3.51
C PHE A 263 27.62 28.09 -3.99
N THR A 264 28.28 27.48 -4.97
CA THR A 264 29.49 28.06 -5.59
C THR A 264 29.11 29.23 -6.47
N ALA A 265 29.98 30.24 -6.57
CA ALA A 265 29.84 31.36 -7.51
C ALA A 265 29.37 30.90 -8.91
N GLY A 266 28.36 31.57 -9.45
CA GLY A 266 27.80 31.30 -10.78
C GLY A 266 26.92 30.05 -10.89
N SER A 267 26.58 29.36 -9.80
CA SER A 267 25.81 28.10 -9.83
C SER A 267 24.46 28.22 -9.14
N THR A 268 23.44 27.59 -9.74
CA THR A 268 22.10 27.38 -9.17
C THR A 268 21.82 25.92 -8.82
N THR A 269 22.86 25.09 -8.75
CA THR A 269 22.70 23.65 -8.44
C THR A 269 22.16 23.48 -7.02
N SER A 270 20.94 22.94 -6.89
CA SER A 270 20.31 22.66 -5.59
C SER A 270 21.20 21.81 -4.70
N GLN A 271 21.18 22.12 -3.41
CA GLN A 271 21.93 21.42 -2.38
C GLN A 271 20.96 20.70 -1.45
N THR A 272 21.46 19.73 -0.68
CA THR A 272 20.64 18.99 0.28
C THR A 272 21.23 19.08 1.68
N VAL A 273 20.36 19.22 2.68
CA VAL A 273 20.71 19.09 4.09
C VAL A 273 19.91 17.93 4.70
N VAL A 274 20.55 17.15 5.58
CA VAL A 274 19.96 15.95 6.17
C VAL A 274 19.76 16.19 7.66
N VAL A 275 18.57 15.85 8.15
CA VAL A 275 18.19 15.83 9.56
C VAL A 275 18.07 14.37 9.98
N THR A 276 18.66 14.01 11.12
CA THR A 276 18.47 12.67 11.69
C THR A 276 17.16 12.63 12.45
N ILE A 277 16.35 11.60 12.22
CA ILE A 277 15.13 11.32 12.98
C ILE A 277 15.45 10.22 13.99
N ASN A 278 14.95 10.34 15.21
CA ASN A 278 15.07 9.34 16.26
C ASN A 278 13.75 8.57 16.32
N ASN A 279 13.81 7.28 16.01
CA ASN A 279 12.69 6.35 16.19
C ASN A 279 12.60 5.95 17.66
N ASP A 280 11.41 5.89 18.22
CA ASP A 280 11.18 5.20 19.48
C ASP A 280 10.08 4.13 19.36
N ASP A 281 9.33 3.85 20.42
CA ASP A 281 8.24 2.87 20.42
C ASP A 281 6.95 3.53 20.99
N VAL A 282 6.89 4.86 21.11
CA VAL A 282 5.84 5.61 21.78
C VAL A 282 4.75 5.97 20.78
N VAL A 283 3.50 5.63 21.09
CA VAL A 283 2.38 6.06 20.24
C VAL A 283 2.07 7.52 20.49
N GLU A 284 2.37 8.35 19.50
CA GLU A 284 2.09 9.78 19.52
C GLU A 284 1.45 10.30 18.23
N ALA A 285 1.44 11.62 18.06
CA ALA A 285 0.75 12.28 16.96
C ALA A 285 1.77 13.04 16.12
N ASP A 286 1.68 12.91 14.78
CA ASP A 286 2.63 13.51 13.84
C ASP A 286 3.20 14.86 14.28
N GLU A 287 4.52 14.92 14.50
CA GLU A 287 5.19 16.17 14.84
C GLU A 287 5.52 17.01 13.62
N ASN A 288 5.59 18.32 13.85
CA ASN A 288 6.10 19.26 12.86
C ASN A 288 7.22 20.12 13.44
N PHE A 289 8.26 20.34 12.66
CA PHE A 289 9.31 21.33 12.94
C PHE A 289 9.53 22.24 11.73
N THR A 290 10.14 23.40 11.96
CA THR A 290 10.44 24.41 10.93
C THR A 290 11.94 24.45 10.64
N ALA A 291 12.31 24.36 9.36
CA ALA A 291 13.64 24.62 8.84
C ALA A 291 13.70 26.05 8.29
N SER A 292 14.56 26.90 8.87
CA SER A 292 14.72 28.31 8.48
C SER A 292 16.08 28.56 7.84
N LEU A 293 16.10 29.39 6.80
CA LEU A 293 17.32 29.76 6.09
C LEU A 293 17.94 31.03 6.65
N ALA A 294 19.26 31.05 6.77
CA ALA A 294 20.05 32.24 7.07
C ALA A 294 21.38 32.20 6.32
N THR A 295 22.08 33.32 6.22
CA THR A 295 23.45 33.35 5.70
C THR A 295 24.31 34.24 6.57
N THR A 296 25.54 33.80 6.80
CA THR A 296 26.62 34.60 7.41
C THR A 296 27.60 35.13 6.36
N THR A 297 27.38 34.80 5.08
CA THR A 297 28.15 35.33 3.96
C THR A 297 27.84 36.81 3.79
N ASP A 298 28.86 37.66 3.71
CA ASP A 298 28.66 39.08 3.40
C ASP A 298 28.31 39.24 1.92
N LEU A 299 27.04 39.51 1.64
CA LEU A 299 26.52 39.72 0.28
C LEU A 299 26.70 41.16 -0.21
N GLY A 300 27.12 42.09 0.66
CA GLY A 300 27.15 43.51 0.34
C GLY A 300 25.76 44.04 0.01
N THR A 301 25.60 44.65 -1.17
CA THR A 301 24.31 45.17 -1.67
C THR A 301 23.62 44.26 -2.67
N ARG A 302 24.13 43.04 -2.90
CA ARG A 302 23.47 42.05 -3.77
C ARG A 302 22.07 41.77 -3.26
N SER A 303 21.10 41.77 -4.17
CA SER A 303 19.71 41.53 -3.80
C SER A 303 19.47 40.03 -3.58
N SER A 304 19.07 39.66 -2.37
CA SER A 304 18.78 38.26 -2.02
C SER A 304 17.62 38.13 -1.05
N ASP A 305 16.88 37.03 -1.14
CA ASP A 305 15.79 36.64 -0.25
C ASP A 305 16.04 35.25 0.34
N LEU A 306 16.10 35.18 1.68
CA LEU A 306 16.22 33.94 2.46
C LEU A 306 15.04 33.77 3.42
N THR A 307 13.90 34.40 3.15
CA THR A 307 12.75 34.41 4.06
C THR A 307 11.91 33.14 4.00
N ASP A 308 12.19 32.24 3.05
CA ASP A 308 11.50 30.96 2.93
C ASP A 308 11.78 30.03 4.11
N THR A 309 10.79 29.21 4.46
CA THR A 309 10.86 28.25 5.56
C THR A 309 10.26 26.92 5.12
N GLY A 310 10.96 25.83 5.41
CA GLY A 310 10.51 24.47 5.17
C GLY A 310 9.82 23.91 6.42
N THR A 311 8.82 23.07 6.23
CA THR A 311 8.18 22.27 7.29
C THR A 311 8.67 20.84 7.17
N GLY A 312 9.23 20.29 8.24
CA GLY A 312 9.44 18.85 8.40
C GLY A 312 8.30 18.24 9.19
N THR A 313 7.67 17.19 8.66
CA THR A 313 6.64 16.41 9.34
C THR A 313 7.16 15.01 9.63
N ILE A 314 7.27 14.65 10.90
CA ILE A 314 7.59 13.29 11.33
C ILE A 314 6.26 12.58 11.56
N THR A 315 6.02 11.49 10.82
CA THR A 315 4.78 10.71 10.98
C THR A 315 5.03 9.51 11.87
N ASN A 316 4.22 9.37 12.91
CA ASN A 316 4.34 8.27 13.86
C ASN A 316 3.98 6.93 13.17
N ASP A 317 4.85 5.94 13.23
CA ASP A 317 4.57 4.58 12.74
C ASP A 317 4.20 3.58 13.84
N ASP A 318 4.27 4.01 15.10
CA ASP A 318 3.83 3.20 16.23
C ASP A 318 2.31 3.07 16.33
N LEU A 319 1.83 1.85 16.57
CA LEU A 319 0.42 1.55 16.77
C LEU A 319 0.20 0.85 18.11
N ALA A 320 -0.72 1.40 18.91
CA ALA A 320 -1.12 0.80 20.18
C ALA A 320 -1.67 -0.62 19.95
N GLY A 321 -1.00 -1.61 20.54
CA GLY A 321 -1.32 -3.02 20.32
C GLY A 321 -1.02 -3.89 21.54
N VAL A 322 -1.80 -4.96 21.70
CA VAL A 322 -1.63 -5.93 22.78
C VAL A 322 -1.41 -7.29 22.16
N THR A 323 -0.31 -7.94 22.55
CA THR A 323 0.00 -9.31 22.14
C THR A 323 -0.31 -10.27 23.27
N ILE A 324 -1.00 -11.36 22.92
CA ILE A 324 -1.13 -12.54 23.75
C ILE A 324 -0.38 -13.68 23.06
N ASN A 325 0.45 -14.41 23.81
CA ASN A 325 1.34 -15.42 23.24
C ASN A 325 0.65 -16.75 22.88
N LYS A 326 -0.60 -16.95 23.31
CA LYS A 326 -1.39 -18.16 23.08
C LYS A 326 -2.85 -17.78 22.87
N THR A 327 -3.45 -18.32 21.82
CA THR A 327 -4.88 -18.20 21.52
C THR A 327 -5.72 -19.19 22.32
N ASP A 328 -5.10 -20.27 22.77
CA ASP A 328 -5.74 -21.27 23.62
C ASP A 328 -4.82 -21.76 24.75
N VAL A 329 -5.45 -22.26 25.79
CA VAL A 329 -4.79 -22.99 26.87
C VAL A 329 -5.54 -24.29 27.11
N ASN A 330 -4.82 -25.37 27.38
CA ASN A 330 -5.38 -26.69 27.56
C ASN A 330 -5.26 -27.05 29.04
N VAL A 331 -6.41 -27.06 29.71
CA VAL A 331 -6.53 -27.39 31.12
C VAL A 331 -7.42 -28.62 31.29
N SER A 332 -7.22 -29.32 32.39
CA SER A 332 -7.91 -30.58 32.69
C SER A 332 -8.39 -30.56 34.12
N GLU A 333 -9.62 -31.00 34.31
CA GLU A 333 -10.18 -31.26 35.63
C GLU A 333 -9.44 -32.38 36.33
N GLU A 334 -8.85 -33.33 35.58
CA GLU A 334 -8.05 -34.41 36.15
C GLU A 334 -6.84 -33.85 36.92
N GLY A 335 -6.99 -33.78 38.25
CA GLY A 335 -5.98 -33.19 39.13
C GLY A 335 -5.88 -31.65 39.07
N ALA A 336 -6.90 -30.97 38.53
CA ALA A 336 -7.02 -29.50 38.40
C ALA A 336 -5.73 -28.87 37.83
N THR A 337 -5.40 -29.24 36.60
CA THR A 337 -4.20 -28.75 35.92
C THR A 337 -4.35 -27.27 35.53
N SER A 338 -3.21 -26.61 35.37
CA SER A 338 -3.16 -25.19 35.01
C SER A 338 -2.15 -24.94 33.90
N GLU A 339 -2.46 -23.97 33.05
CA GLU A 339 -1.59 -23.51 32.00
C GLU A 339 -1.54 -21.98 32.00
N ASN A 340 -0.42 -21.41 31.53
CA ASN A 340 -0.25 -19.98 31.42
C ASN A 340 -0.27 -19.49 29.96
N TYR A 341 -0.79 -18.29 29.79
CA TYR A 341 -0.50 -17.40 28.67
C TYR A 341 0.08 -16.09 29.21
N THR A 342 0.64 -15.25 28.36
CA THR A 342 1.23 -13.97 28.72
C THR A 342 0.65 -12.86 27.86
N VAL A 343 0.46 -11.69 28.48
CA VAL A 343 0.02 -10.45 27.82
C VAL A 343 1.17 -9.45 27.84
N VAL A 344 1.41 -8.75 26.72
CA VAL A 344 2.42 -7.69 26.58
C VAL A 344 1.90 -6.59 25.66
N LEU A 345 2.31 -5.33 25.89
CA LEU A 345 2.03 -4.24 24.95
C LEU A 345 3.06 -4.25 23.80
N THR A 346 2.66 -3.81 22.61
CA THR A 346 3.55 -3.74 21.44
C THR A 346 4.23 -2.40 21.26
N SER A 347 3.76 -1.36 21.96
CA SER A 347 4.32 -0.01 21.98
C SER A 347 4.31 0.57 23.41
N GLU A 348 5.18 1.55 23.66
CA GLU A 348 5.22 2.31 24.90
C GLU A 348 3.97 3.19 25.05
N PRO A 349 3.20 3.06 26.14
CA PRO A 349 2.00 3.86 26.32
C PRO A 349 2.33 5.26 26.86
N THR A 350 1.55 6.25 26.44
CA THR A 350 1.61 7.66 26.91
C THR A 350 1.21 7.83 28.39
N GLY A 351 0.71 6.76 29.01
CA GLY A 351 0.27 6.73 30.41
C GLY A 351 0.04 5.31 30.91
N ILE A 352 -0.66 5.16 32.04
CA ILE A 352 -0.96 3.84 32.60
C ILE A 352 -2.06 3.17 31.77
N VAL A 353 -1.78 1.95 31.31
CA VAL A 353 -2.72 1.05 30.63
C VAL A 353 -3.16 -0.05 31.59
N THR A 354 -4.44 -0.39 31.60
CA THR A 354 -5.00 -1.51 32.35
C THR A 354 -5.71 -2.47 31.39
N ILE A 355 -5.25 -3.72 31.37
CA ILE A 355 -5.93 -4.85 30.72
C ILE A 355 -6.82 -5.51 31.78
N SER A 356 -8.14 -5.37 31.63
CA SER A 356 -9.11 -6.14 32.42
C SER A 356 -9.32 -7.50 31.77
N ILE A 357 -9.38 -8.55 32.58
CA ILE A 357 -9.51 -9.94 32.13
C ILE A 357 -10.78 -10.52 32.76
N GLY A 358 -11.68 -10.98 31.90
CA GLY A 358 -12.91 -11.67 32.26
C GLY A 358 -12.92 -13.10 31.75
N HIS A 359 -13.91 -13.88 32.16
CA HIS A 359 -14.24 -15.17 31.57
C HIS A 359 -15.74 -15.41 31.70
N ASP A 360 -16.30 -16.25 30.83
CA ASP A 360 -17.73 -16.49 30.69
C ASP A 360 -18.26 -17.68 31.52
N SER A 361 -17.39 -18.61 31.90
CA SER A 361 -17.77 -19.82 32.61
C SER A 361 -17.42 -19.77 34.09
N SER A 362 -18.12 -20.55 34.91
CA SER A 362 -17.68 -20.85 36.28
C SER A 362 -16.67 -22.00 36.35
N GLN A 363 -16.23 -22.57 35.22
CA GLN A 363 -15.38 -23.76 35.16
C GLN A 363 -13.88 -23.48 35.15
N VAL A 364 -13.48 -22.20 35.12
CA VAL A 364 -12.07 -21.80 35.24
C VAL A 364 -11.86 -20.77 36.33
N THR A 365 -10.65 -20.74 36.88
CA THR A 365 -10.15 -19.64 37.71
C THR A 365 -8.91 -19.01 37.09
N LEU A 366 -8.81 -17.69 37.21
CA LEU A 366 -7.67 -16.91 36.71
C LEU A 366 -6.79 -16.43 37.87
N SER A 367 -5.47 -16.46 37.70
CA SER A 367 -4.52 -15.95 38.73
C SER A 367 -4.62 -14.44 38.95
N THR A 368 -5.14 -13.70 37.97
CA THR A 368 -5.41 -12.27 38.04
C THR A 368 -6.54 -11.91 37.09
N THR A 369 -7.31 -10.88 37.43
CA THR A 369 -8.35 -10.31 36.57
C THR A 369 -7.95 -8.94 36.01
N THR A 370 -6.76 -8.44 36.35
CA THR A 370 -6.23 -7.18 35.81
C THR A 370 -4.71 -7.25 35.64
N LEU A 371 -4.20 -6.59 34.60
CA LEU A 371 -2.78 -6.33 34.39
C LEU A 371 -2.61 -4.83 34.12
N THR A 372 -1.62 -4.20 34.75
CA THR A 372 -1.33 -2.77 34.56
C THR A 372 0.02 -2.60 33.89
N PHE A 373 0.11 -1.78 32.84
CA PHE A 373 1.34 -1.44 32.13
C PHE A 373 1.61 0.07 32.19
N ASP A 374 2.89 0.44 32.17
CA ASP A 374 3.38 1.82 32.13
C ASP A 374 4.69 1.89 31.32
N SER A 375 5.24 3.09 31.13
CA SER A 375 6.50 3.34 30.39
C SER A 375 7.70 2.51 30.86
N THR A 376 7.69 1.99 32.08
CA THR A 376 8.82 1.21 32.61
C THR A 376 8.69 -0.30 32.41
N ASN A 377 7.51 -0.79 32.02
CA ASN A 377 7.23 -2.23 31.98
C ASN A 377 6.32 -2.71 30.84
N TRP A 378 5.93 -1.82 29.92
CA TRP A 378 5.03 -2.12 28.79
C TRP A 378 5.49 -3.32 27.94
N SER A 379 6.79 -3.40 27.66
CA SER A 379 7.43 -4.46 26.86
C SER A 379 7.74 -5.73 27.64
N THR A 380 7.41 -5.78 28.94
CA THR A 380 7.61 -6.98 29.77
C THR A 380 6.34 -7.82 29.82
N ALA A 381 6.37 -8.99 29.20
CA ALA A 381 5.24 -9.92 29.20
C ALA A 381 4.84 -10.37 30.61
N LYS A 382 3.54 -10.27 30.93
CA LYS A 382 2.97 -10.61 32.25
C LYS A 382 2.11 -11.88 32.13
N PRO A 383 2.35 -12.90 32.97
CA PRO A 383 1.64 -14.17 32.88
C PRO A 383 0.24 -14.10 33.52
N VAL A 384 -0.70 -14.81 32.91
CA VAL A 384 -2.01 -15.15 33.46
C VAL A 384 -2.09 -16.67 33.48
N THR A 385 -2.33 -17.23 34.66
CA THR A 385 -2.52 -18.68 34.83
C THR A 385 -4.00 -18.99 34.85
N VAL A 386 -4.41 -19.94 34.02
CA VAL A 386 -5.76 -20.48 33.90
C VAL A 386 -5.76 -21.85 34.54
N THR A 387 -6.72 -22.12 35.42
CA THR A 387 -6.84 -23.41 36.13
C THR A 387 -8.28 -23.91 35.96
N ALA A 388 -8.44 -25.16 35.52
CA ALA A 388 -9.75 -25.81 35.49
C ALA A 388 -10.27 -26.03 36.92
N ILE A 389 -11.59 -25.91 37.09
CA ILE A 389 -12.28 -26.30 38.31
C ILE A 389 -12.80 -27.72 38.09
N ASP A 390 -12.30 -28.68 38.87
CA ASP A 390 -12.78 -30.07 38.90
C ASP A 390 -14.14 -30.13 39.60
N ASP A 391 -15.17 -30.61 38.92
CA ASP A 391 -16.50 -30.79 39.50
C ASP A 391 -17.04 -32.24 39.45
N THR A 392 -18.34 -32.45 39.23
CA THR A 392 -18.98 -33.78 39.16
C THR A 392 -19.99 -33.89 38.01
N VAL A 393 -20.05 -32.87 37.16
CA VAL A 393 -20.97 -32.76 36.04
C VAL A 393 -20.23 -33.20 34.80
N GLU A 394 -20.77 -34.18 34.09
CA GLU A 394 -20.23 -34.49 32.78
C GLU A 394 -20.66 -33.41 31.77
N GLU A 395 -19.68 -32.67 31.27
CA GLU A 395 -19.83 -31.69 30.21
C GLU A 395 -19.12 -32.13 28.92
N GLY A 396 -18.29 -33.17 29.01
CA GLY A 396 -17.38 -33.55 27.95
C GLY A 396 -16.33 -32.47 27.71
N PHE A 397 -15.63 -32.56 26.57
CA PHE A 397 -14.74 -31.47 26.18
C PHE A 397 -15.55 -30.19 26.01
N HIS A 398 -15.17 -29.15 26.73
CA HIS A 398 -15.84 -27.87 26.68
C HIS A 398 -14.84 -26.72 26.72
N ILE A 399 -15.32 -25.51 26.44
CA ILE A 399 -14.47 -24.33 26.34
C ILE A 399 -14.97 -23.21 27.24
N SER A 400 -14.06 -22.34 27.66
CA SER A 400 -14.39 -21.04 28.27
C SER A 400 -13.62 -19.93 27.59
N ASP A 401 -14.33 -18.87 27.22
CA ASP A 401 -13.73 -17.70 26.60
C ASP A 401 -13.19 -16.74 27.67
N ILE A 402 -11.88 -16.53 27.66
CA ILE A 402 -11.21 -15.54 28.50
C ILE A 402 -11.10 -14.26 27.69
N THR A 403 -11.84 -13.24 28.13
CA THR A 403 -11.96 -11.97 27.42
C THR A 403 -11.06 -10.90 27.99
N HIS A 404 -10.57 -10.01 27.12
CA HIS A 404 -9.65 -8.94 27.51
C HIS A 404 -10.19 -7.59 27.09
N THR A 405 -10.01 -6.58 27.93
CA THR A 405 -10.36 -5.20 27.58
C THR A 405 -9.23 -4.27 27.99
N ALA A 406 -8.61 -3.64 27.00
CA ALA A 406 -7.62 -2.58 27.21
C ALA A 406 -8.29 -1.24 27.53
N SER A 407 -7.72 -0.51 28.48
CA SER A 407 -8.22 0.80 28.89
C SER A 407 -7.09 1.68 29.46
N GLY A 408 -7.27 3.00 29.39
CA GLY A 408 -6.29 3.97 29.86
C GLY A 408 -5.30 4.39 28.76
N ALA A 409 -4.79 5.62 28.88
CA ALA A 409 -3.88 6.23 27.90
C ALA A 409 -4.41 6.11 26.44
N ASP A 410 -3.49 5.91 25.51
CA ASP A 410 -3.68 5.65 24.07
C ASP A 410 -4.23 4.26 23.73
N TYR A 411 -4.41 3.38 24.73
CA TYR A 411 -4.90 2.00 24.56
C TYR A 411 -6.43 1.86 24.71
N GLY A 412 -7.15 2.97 24.87
CA GLY A 412 -8.61 2.97 24.99
C GLY A 412 -9.30 2.49 23.72
N GLY A 413 -9.85 1.26 23.74
CA GLY A 413 -10.53 0.67 22.58
C GLY A 413 -9.66 -0.18 21.67
N VAL A 414 -8.37 -0.38 22.02
CA VAL A 414 -7.52 -1.40 21.39
C VAL A 414 -8.16 -2.76 21.60
N THR A 415 -8.36 -3.48 20.49
CA THR A 415 -8.87 -4.85 20.52
C THR A 415 -7.77 -5.76 21.02
N VAL A 416 -8.09 -6.55 22.04
CA VAL A 416 -7.18 -7.56 22.59
C VAL A 416 -7.78 -8.90 22.23
N ALA A 417 -6.95 -9.83 21.72
CA ALA A 417 -7.42 -11.16 21.41
C ALA A 417 -7.94 -11.86 22.66
N ASP A 418 -9.01 -12.63 22.52
CA ASP A 418 -9.48 -13.51 23.58
C ASP A 418 -8.61 -14.79 23.62
N VAL A 419 -8.64 -15.49 24.75
CA VAL A 419 -7.99 -16.80 24.92
C VAL A 419 -9.04 -17.85 25.21
N THR A 420 -9.09 -18.90 24.42
CA THR A 420 -9.97 -20.04 24.66
C THR A 420 -9.33 -21.02 25.63
N ALA A 421 -9.96 -21.24 26.78
CA ALA A 421 -9.58 -22.33 27.67
C ALA A 421 -10.27 -23.61 27.21
N ASN A 422 -9.50 -24.54 26.65
CA ASN A 422 -9.93 -25.89 26.29
C ASN A 422 -9.88 -26.76 27.56
N ILE A 423 -11.05 -27.17 28.04
CA ILE A 423 -11.20 -27.91 29.29
C ILE A 423 -11.51 -29.37 28.95
N THR A 424 -10.57 -30.26 29.25
CA THR A 424 -10.85 -31.70 29.23
C THR A 424 -11.55 -32.07 30.52
N ASP A 425 -12.82 -32.41 30.39
CA ASP A 425 -13.62 -33.01 31.46
C ASP A 425 -13.09 -34.42 31.79
N ASN A 426 -12.96 -34.71 33.08
CA ASN A 426 -12.53 -36.01 33.58
C ASN A 426 -13.71 -36.90 33.99
N ASP A 427 -14.92 -36.35 34.01
CA ASP A 427 -16.13 -37.08 34.28
C ASP A 427 -16.52 -37.94 33.07
N ALA A 428 -16.94 -39.17 33.36
CA ALA A 428 -17.31 -40.12 32.33
C ALA A 428 -18.80 -40.01 32.00
N PRO A 429 -19.18 -40.29 30.74
CA PRO A 429 -20.58 -40.39 30.39
C PRO A 429 -21.36 -41.33 31.29
N PRO A 430 -22.59 -40.97 31.71
CA PRO A 430 -23.54 -41.99 32.07
C PRO A 430 -23.64 -42.90 30.84
N ALA A 431 -23.42 -44.20 31.05
CA ALA A 431 -23.51 -45.19 30.00
C ALA A 431 -24.71 -44.91 29.08
N ALA A 432 -24.51 -45.05 27.75
CA ALA A 432 -25.53 -44.79 26.72
C ALA A 432 -26.91 -45.27 27.20
N PRO A 433 -28.00 -44.52 26.99
CA PRO A 433 -29.28 -44.81 27.63
C PRO A 433 -29.84 -46.16 27.15
N VAL A 434 -29.48 -47.20 27.89
CA VAL A 434 -30.03 -48.55 27.74
C VAL A 434 -31.39 -48.53 28.40
N GLN A 435 -32.44 -48.71 27.62
CA GLN A 435 -33.78 -48.91 28.14
C GLN A 435 -34.09 -50.40 28.11
N ILE A 436 -34.46 -50.95 29.25
CA ILE A 436 -34.92 -52.33 29.38
C ILE A 436 -36.33 -52.27 29.95
N ILE A 437 -37.24 -52.97 29.31
CA ILE A 437 -38.58 -53.22 29.85
C ILE A 437 -38.64 -54.71 30.15
N ASP A 438 -38.81 -55.03 31.42
CA ASP A 438 -39.04 -56.39 31.90
C ASP A 438 -40.52 -56.78 31.89
N ASP A 439 -40.85 -58.05 32.09
CA ASP A 439 -42.22 -58.58 32.09
C ASP A 439 -43.08 -58.15 33.31
N GLY A 440 -42.45 -57.45 34.26
CA GLY A 440 -43.04 -56.75 35.39
C GLY A 440 -43.07 -55.22 35.29
N ASP A 441 -42.40 -54.63 34.28
CA ASP A 441 -42.17 -53.19 34.21
C ASP A 441 -43.27 -52.44 33.42
N PRO A 442 -43.48 -51.14 33.71
CA PRO A 442 -44.31 -50.28 32.88
C PRO A 442 -43.85 -50.28 31.41
N GLY A 443 -44.77 -50.54 30.50
CA GLY A 443 -44.48 -50.68 29.06
C GLY A 443 -44.56 -52.14 28.58
N PHE A 444 -44.55 -53.11 29.49
CA PHE A 444 -44.93 -54.49 29.18
C PHE A 444 -46.44 -54.72 29.29
N ALA A 445 -47.02 -55.47 28.35
CA ALA A 445 -48.41 -55.89 28.40
C ALA A 445 -48.61 -57.25 27.72
N THR A 446 -49.68 -57.95 28.09
CA THR A 446 -50.09 -59.20 27.42
C THR A 446 -51.56 -59.16 27.03
N THR A 447 -51.87 -59.79 25.90
CA THR A 447 -53.23 -60.14 25.48
C THR A 447 -53.29 -61.66 25.39
N GLY A 448 -54.31 -62.27 25.99
CA GLY A 448 -54.44 -63.74 26.01
C GLY A 448 -54.05 -64.39 27.34
N SER A 449 -53.72 -65.68 27.31
CA SER A 449 -53.44 -66.52 28.49
C SER A 449 -51.95 -66.68 28.76
N TRP A 450 -51.35 -65.70 29.44
CA TRP A 450 -49.97 -65.75 29.91
C TRP A 450 -49.88 -66.05 31.42
N GLN A 451 -49.04 -67.00 31.81
CA GLN A 451 -48.81 -67.36 33.22
C GLN A 451 -47.46 -66.86 33.71
N THR A 452 -47.42 -66.28 34.91
CA THR A 452 -46.17 -65.85 35.56
C THR A 452 -45.46 -67.02 36.24
N TRP A 453 -44.15 -67.09 36.08
CA TRP A 453 -43.27 -68.03 36.77
C TRP A 453 -42.09 -67.29 37.37
N GLY A 454 -41.83 -67.50 38.67
CA GLY A 454 -40.69 -66.89 39.36
C GLY A 454 -39.50 -67.84 39.52
N GLY A 455 -38.33 -67.27 39.78
CA GLY A 455 -37.04 -67.95 39.96
C GLY A 455 -36.33 -68.30 38.65
N GLN A 456 -36.70 -67.66 37.54
CA GLN A 456 -36.12 -67.80 36.20
C GLN A 456 -36.30 -66.48 35.44
N GLY A 457 -35.43 -66.20 34.47
CA GLY A 457 -35.52 -64.99 33.64
C GLY A 457 -34.69 -63.81 34.14
N TYR A 458 -34.76 -62.68 33.42
CA TYR A 458 -34.23 -61.41 33.89
C TYR A 458 -35.05 -60.96 35.12
N GLN A 459 -34.38 -60.39 36.12
CA GLN A 459 -34.96 -60.03 37.44
C GLN A 459 -35.81 -61.12 38.15
N ASP A 460 -35.57 -62.40 37.83
CA ASP A 460 -36.13 -63.58 38.50
C ASP A 460 -37.64 -63.86 38.22
N ASP A 461 -38.23 -63.32 37.15
CA ASP A 461 -39.54 -63.74 36.63
C ASP A 461 -39.68 -63.77 35.08
N VAL A 462 -40.69 -64.52 34.60
CA VAL A 462 -41.08 -64.61 33.17
C VAL A 462 -42.59 -64.84 32.99
N ARG A 463 -43.13 -64.44 31.82
CA ARG A 463 -44.46 -64.84 31.32
C ARG A 463 -44.35 -65.98 30.33
N GLN A 464 -45.15 -67.02 30.56
CA GLN A 464 -45.18 -68.22 29.72
C GLN A 464 -46.54 -68.41 29.04
N ALA A 465 -46.54 -68.62 27.73
CA ALA A 465 -47.70 -69.04 26.96
C ALA A 465 -47.64 -70.56 26.69
N TYR A 466 -48.70 -71.26 27.09
CA TYR A 466 -48.78 -72.74 27.03
C TYR A 466 -49.60 -73.26 25.85
N ASN A 467 -50.53 -72.46 25.34
CA ASN A 467 -51.30 -72.79 24.16
C ASN A 467 -50.61 -72.11 22.98
N TYR A 468 -50.26 -72.87 21.95
CA TYR A 468 -49.59 -72.35 20.75
C TYR A 468 -50.59 -72.32 19.60
N GLY A 469 -50.71 -71.16 18.93
CA GLY A 469 -51.61 -70.93 17.80
C GLY A 469 -52.92 -70.19 18.09
N ASP A 470 -53.11 -69.64 19.30
CA ASP A 470 -54.36 -68.97 19.72
C ASP A 470 -54.32 -67.43 19.56
N ALA A 471 -53.21 -66.89 19.06
CA ALA A 471 -52.92 -65.46 18.83
C ALA A 471 -52.80 -64.62 20.12
N ASP A 472 -52.33 -65.24 21.20
CA ASP A 472 -51.87 -64.55 22.40
C ASP A 472 -50.59 -63.74 22.09
N VAL A 473 -50.46 -62.57 22.70
CA VAL A 473 -49.40 -61.59 22.39
C VAL A 473 -48.82 -60.99 23.66
N ALA A 474 -47.49 -60.86 23.72
CA ALA A 474 -46.77 -60.04 24.68
C ALA A 474 -46.14 -58.83 23.97
N THR A 475 -46.21 -57.63 24.55
CA THR A 475 -45.69 -56.40 23.95
C THR A 475 -44.83 -55.62 24.93
N TRP A 476 -43.72 -55.07 24.45
CA TRP A 476 -42.88 -54.09 25.14
C TRP A 476 -42.91 -52.78 24.36
N THR A 477 -43.37 -51.70 24.99
CA THR A 477 -43.57 -50.38 24.35
C THR A 477 -42.63 -49.34 24.94
N PHE A 478 -41.71 -48.84 24.12
CA PHE A 478 -40.79 -47.75 24.44
C PHE A 478 -41.32 -46.45 23.84
N THR A 479 -41.44 -45.39 24.64
CA THR A 479 -42.03 -44.10 24.22
C THR A 479 -41.08 -42.95 24.49
N GLY A 480 -41.20 -41.86 23.73
CA GLY A 480 -40.37 -40.66 23.90
C GLY A 480 -38.98 -40.81 23.28
N LEU A 481 -38.84 -41.70 22.31
CA LEU A 481 -37.60 -41.89 21.56
C LEU A 481 -37.46 -40.79 20.49
N PRO A 482 -36.26 -40.24 20.24
CA PRO A 482 -36.06 -39.26 19.19
C PRO A 482 -36.38 -39.83 17.81
N ALA A 483 -37.18 -39.12 17.02
CA ALA A 483 -37.47 -39.51 15.64
C ALA A 483 -36.18 -39.50 14.80
N GLY A 484 -35.98 -40.51 13.95
CA GLY A 484 -34.79 -40.64 13.12
C GLY A 484 -33.58 -41.26 13.83
N GLN A 485 -33.62 -41.46 15.15
CA GLN A 485 -32.56 -42.15 15.89
C GLN A 485 -32.61 -43.67 15.61
N GLN A 486 -31.44 -44.27 15.44
CA GLN A 486 -31.31 -45.73 15.33
C GLN A 486 -31.17 -46.40 16.69
N TYR A 487 -31.81 -47.56 16.85
CA TYR A 487 -31.73 -48.40 18.05
C TYR A 487 -31.42 -49.85 17.68
N GLN A 488 -30.49 -50.47 18.40
CA GLN A 488 -30.31 -51.91 18.42
C GLN A 488 -31.32 -52.51 19.41
N VAL A 489 -32.20 -53.37 18.89
CA VAL A 489 -33.18 -54.11 19.71
C VAL A 489 -32.60 -55.47 20.06
N SER A 490 -32.69 -55.87 21.33
CA SER A 490 -32.24 -57.17 21.83
C SER A 490 -33.25 -57.76 22.80
N VAL A 491 -33.35 -59.09 22.89
CA VAL A 491 -34.31 -59.78 23.78
C VAL A 491 -33.62 -60.89 24.55
N THR A 492 -34.16 -61.22 25.71
CA THR A 492 -33.70 -62.36 26.53
C THR A 492 -34.83 -63.34 26.81
N TRP A 493 -34.48 -64.56 27.20
CA TRP A 493 -35.41 -65.61 27.63
C TRP A 493 -34.65 -66.73 28.36
N THR A 494 -35.38 -67.49 29.18
CA THR A 494 -34.85 -68.76 29.74
C THR A 494 -35.02 -69.92 28.75
N ALA A 495 -33.92 -70.53 28.35
CA ALA A 495 -33.90 -71.64 27.38
C ALA A 495 -34.37 -72.97 27.97
N HIS A 496 -35.17 -73.74 27.23
CA HIS A 496 -35.57 -75.09 27.62
C HIS A 496 -35.99 -75.95 26.40
N PRO A 497 -35.76 -77.28 26.38
CA PRO A 497 -36.11 -78.16 25.25
C PRO A 497 -37.59 -78.33 24.89
N ASN A 498 -38.50 -77.53 25.47
CA ASN A 498 -39.94 -77.54 25.15
C ASN A 498 -40.42 -76.15 24.72
N ARG A 499 -39.49 -75.24 24.43
CA ARG A 499 -39.76 -73.89 23.95
C ARG A 499 -39.92 -73.90 22.42
N ALA A 500 -40.55 -72.87 21.89
CA ALA A 500 -40.69 -72.72 20.45
C ALA A 500 -39.33 -72.58 19.78
N THR A 501 -39.16 -73.24 18.64
CA THR A 501 -37.97 -73.08 17.79
C THR A 501 -38.08 -71.87 16.86
N ASN A 502 -39.27 -71.27 16.76
CA ASN A 502 -39.59 -70.19 15.84
C ASN A 502 -40.37 -69.02 16.48
N ALA A 503 -40.12 -68.70 17.75
CA ALA A 503 -40.76 -67.62 18.50
C ALA A 503 -40.74 -66.30 17.69
N PRO A 504 -41.90 -65.80 17.21
CA PRO A 504 -41.94 -64.67 16.29
C PRO A 504 -41.93 -63.35 17.07
N TYR A 505 -40.80 -62.66 17.06
CA TYR A 505 -40.70 -61.27 17.54
C TYR A 505 -40.96 -60.31 16.37
N ARG A 506 -41.86 -59.34 16.55
CA ARG A 506 -42.16 -58.30 15.56
C ARG A 506 -41.81 -56.93 16.12
N ILE A 507 -41.03 -56.16 15.37
CA ILE A 507 -40.66 -54.78 15.70
C ILE A 507 -41.57 -53.83 14.91
N LEU A 508 -42.14 -52.83 15.59
CA LEU A 508 -43.08 -51.84 15.06
C LEU A 508 -42.64 -50.42 15.47
N GLY A 509 -43.14 -49.40 14.76
CA GLY A 509 -42.85 -47.98 15.06
C GLY A 509 -41.55 -47.48 14.45
N THR A 510 -41.18 -48.06 13.30
CA THR A 510 -39.93 -47.77 12.60
C THR A 510 -40.19 -47.23 11.20
N THR A 511 -39.25 -46.49 10.63
CA THR A 511 -39.36 -45.95 9.27
C THR A 511 -39.32 -47.06 8.20
N GLU A 512 -38.68 -48.18 8.50
CA GLU A 512 -38.57 -49.35 7.62
C GLU A 512 -39.85 -50.20 7.56
N GLY A 513 -40.84 -49.91 8.41
CA GLY A 513 -42.07 -50.70 8.56
C GLY A 513 -41.89 -51.93 9.48
N SER A 514 -42.92 -52.76 9.59
CA SER A 514 -42.90 -53.88 10.54
C SER A 514 -42.03 -55.05 10.07
N THR A 515 -41.14 -55.52 10.94
CA THR A 515 -40.25 -56.65 10.67
C THR A 515 -40.48 -57.77 11.68
N THR A 516 -40.62 -59.02 11.21
CA THR A 516 -40.75 -60.21 12.09
C THR A 516 -39.51 -61.08 12.02
N ILE A 517 -38.92 -61.35 13.18
CA ILE A 517 -37.72 -62.16 13.39
C ILE A 517 -38.09 -63.42 14.19
N PRO A 518 -37.94 -64.64 13.64
CA PRO A 518 -38.12 -65.87 14.40
C PRO A 518 -36.89 -66.15 15.27
N VAL A 519 -37.11 -66.48 16.54
CA VAL A 519 -36.07 -66.81 17.52
C VAL A 519 -36.26 -68.23 18.03
N ASN A 520 -35.17 -68.99 18.14
CA ASN A 520 -35.20 -70.33 18.73
C ASN A 520 -34.98 -70.26 20.24
N GLN A 521 -36.06 -70.40 21.01
CA GLN A 521 -36.02 -70.32 22.46
C GLN A 521 -35.58 -71.64 23.16
N GLU A 522 -35.31 -72.72 22.42
CA GLU A 522 -34.67 -73.91 23.01
C GLU A 522 -33.20 -73.67 23.35
N ASN A 523 -32.58 -72.72 22.65
CA ASN A 523 -31.19 -72.30 22.86
C ASN A 523 -31.14 -71.10 23.80
N ALA A 524 -30.06 -70.96 24.57
CA ALA A 524 -29.80 -69.75 25.34
C ALA A 524 -29.65 -68.54 24.39
N PRO A 525 -30.07 -67.32 24.80
CA PRO A 525 -29.81 -66.11 24.04
C PRO A 525 -28.32 -65.97 23.73
N GLN A 526 -27.99 -65.61 22.48
CA GLN A 526 -26.63 -65.20 22.13
C GLN A 526 -26.22 -64.00 22.98
N ALA A 527 -24.95 -63.96 23.41
CA ALA A 527 -24.43 -62.90 24.27
C ALA A 527 -24.00 -61.67 23.46
N ASP A 528 -24.93 -61.11 22.67
CA ASP A 528 -24.66 -59.92 21.85
C ASP A 528 -24.61 -58.67 22.74
N ALA A 529 -25.38 -58.66 23.83
CA ALA A 529 -25.27 -57.71 24.93
C ALA A 529 -25.42 -58.43 26.29
N VAL A 530 -24.88 -57.86 27.37
CA VAL A 530 -25.00 -58.40 28.74
C VAL A 530 -25.44 -57.29 29.69
N ASN A 531 -26.56 -57.48 30.39
CA ASN A 531 -27.05 -56.55 31.42
C ASN A 531 -27.30 -57.29 32.74
N PHE A 532 -26.70 -56.80 33.84
CA PHE A 532 -26.68 -57.47 35.16
C PHE A 532 -26.35 -58.98 35.12
N GLY A 533 -25.46 -59.40 34.21
CA GLY A 533 -25.05 -60.79 34.04
C GLY A 533 -26.01 -61.67 33.23
N THR A 534 -27.08 -61.10 32.65
CA THR A 534 -28.01 -61.78 31.74
C THR A 534 -27.68 -61.46 30.29
N ASN A 535 -27.67 -62.48 29.43
CA ASN A 535 -27.41 -62.33 27.99
C ASN A 535 -28.66 -61.87 27.25
N PHE A 536 -28.51 -60.87 26.37
CA PHE A 536 -29.53 -60.43 25.43
C PHE A 536 -29.04 -60.68 24.00
N GLN A 537 -29.92 -61.26 23.17
CA GLN A 537 -29.66 -61.54 21.76
C GLN A 537 -30.26 -60.44 20.87
N ASN A 538 -29.51 -59.96 19.89
CA ASN A 538 -29.96 -58.94 18.96
C ASN A 538 -31.06 -59.45 18.01
N LEU A 539 -32.09 -58.63 17.81
CA LEU A 539 -33.14 -58.85 16.81
C LEU A 539 -32.80 -58.11 15.52
N GLY A 540 -31.94 -58.72 14.70
CA GLY A 540 -31.55 -58.17 13.40
C GLY A 540 -30.65 -56.93 13.49
N THR A 541 -30.62 -56.15 12.40
CA THR A 541 -29.87 -54.89 12.32
C THR A 541 -30.58 -53.77 13.09
N PRO A 542 -29.89 -52.68 13.45
CA PRO A 542 -30.51 -51.51 14.07
C PRO A 542 -31.71 -50.99 13.25
N VAL A 543 -32.71 -50.46 13.95
CA VAL A 543 -33.95 -49.92 13.36
C VAL A 543 -34.06 -48.43 13.62
N THR A 544 -34.64 -47.68 12.68
CA THR A 544 -34.79 -46.23 12.79
C THR A 544 -36.19 -45.88 13.30
N VAL A 545 -36.28 -45.14 14.40
CA VAL A 545 -37.57 -44.76 15.01
C VAL A 545 -38.33 -43.77 14.12
N ASP A 546 -39.62 -44.03 13.90
CA ASP A 546 -40.47 -43.16 13.10
C ASP A 546 -40.83 -41.83 13.81
N SER A 547 -41.57 -40.96 13.12
CA SER A 547 -41.96 -39.65 13.66
C SER A 547 -42.86 -39.70 14.91
N ASN A 548 -43.42 -40.86 15.27
CA ASN A 548 -44.25 -41.03 16.45
C ASN A 548 -43.42 -41.27 17.73
N GLY A 549 -42.10 -41.46 17.61
CA GLY A 549 -41.19 -41.61 18.76
C GLY A 549 -41.51 -42.78 19.68
N THR A 550 -42.13 -43.84 19.12
CA THR A 550 -42.61 -45.00 19.87
C THR A 550 -42.17 -46.29 19.17
N LEU A 551 -41.42 -47.14 19.86
CA LEU A 551 -41.01 -48.45 19.37
C LEU A 551 -41.76 -49.55 20.13
N VAL A 552 -42.32 -50.52 19.42
CA VAL A 552 -43.01 -51.67 20.04
C VAL A 552 -42.38 -52.97 19.57
N VAL A 553 -41.99 -53.82 20.53
CA VAL A 553 -41.60 -55.21 20.28
C VAL A 553 -42.75 -56.11 20.69
N GLU A 554 -43.15 -57.01 19.81
CA GLU A 554 -44.30 -57.90 19.99
C GLU A 554 -43.86 -59.36 19.86
N LEU A 555 -44.17 -60.21 20.83
CA LEU A 555 -43.99 -61.66 20.76
C LEU A 555 -45.35 -62.34 20.68
N SER A 556 -45.59 -63.10 19.61
CA SER A 556 -46.87 -63.80 19.38
C SER A 556 -46.76 -65.32 19.59
N ASP A 557 -47.77 -65.93 20.21
CA ASP A 557 -47.90 -67.39 20.41
C ASP A 557 -48.20 -68.21 19.15
N VAL A 558 -48.24 -67.57 17.98
CA VAL A 558 -48.34 -68.24 16.67
C VAL A 558 -46.98 -68.86 16.33
N ALA A 559 -46.57 -69.81 17.16
CA ALA A 559 -45.29 -70.49 17.18
C ALA A 559 -45.49 -72.02 17.27
N ASP A 560 -44.40 -72.79 17.24
CA ASP A 560 -44.41 -74.26 17.24
C ASP A 560 -44.24 -74.91 18.64
N GLY A 561 -44.23 -74.11 19.71
CA GLY A 561 -44.03 -74.57 21.08
C GLY A 561 -44.32 -73.49 22.14
N TYR A 562 -43.95 -73.75 23.40
CA TYR A 562 -44.16 -72.79 24.49
C TYR A 562 -43.28 -71.56 24.33
N LEU A 563 -43.79 -70.39 24.68
CA LEU A 563 -43.03 -69.14 24.64
C LEU A 563 -42.74 -68.61 26.03
N ASN A 564 -41.56 -68.03 26.17
CA ASN A 564 -41.19 -67.18 27.29
C ASN A 564 -41.12 -65.72 26.80
N ALA A 565 -41.92 -64.85 27.39
CA ALA A 565 -41.73 -63.41 27.39
C ALA A 565 -41.05 -63.02 28.70
N ASP A 566 -39.95 -62.28 28.59
CA ASP A 566 -39.03 -61.92 29.68
C ASP A 566 -38.72 -60.42 29.48
N ALA A 567 -37.47 -60.03 29.25
CA ALA A 567 -37.12 -58.64 28.97
C ALA A 567 -36.76 -58.32 27.50
N VAL A 568 -37.05 -57.07 27.11
CA VAL A 568 -36.57 -56.44 25.87
C VAL A 568 -35.66 -55.27 26.22
N ARG A 569 -34.53 -55.18 25.52
CA ARG A 569 -33.52 -54.13 25.61
C ARG A 569 -33.49 -53.32 24.32
N ILE A 570 -33.42 -52.00 24.42
CA ILE A 570 -33.02 -51.13 23.31
C ILE A 570 -31.81 -50.29 23.71
N GLU A 571 -30.94 -50.07 22.74
CA GLU A 571 -29.71 -49.27 22.88
C GLU A 571 -29.58 -48.35 21.68
N THR A 572 -29.31 -47.08 21.93
CA THR A 572 -29.04 -46.09 20.87
C THR A 572 -27.81 -46.50 20.08
N VAL A 573 -27.93 -46.53 18.75
CA VAL A 573 -26.80 -46.71 17.83
C VAL A 573 -26.42 -45.33 17.28
N PRO A 574 -25.15 -44.88 17.42
CA PRO A 574 -24.71 -43.62 16.84
C PRO A 574 -25.08 -43.57 15.35
N LEU A 575 -25.72 -42.49 14.92
CA LEU A 575 -26.03 -42.28 13.51
C LEU A 575 -24.70 -42.13 12.75
N ALA A 576 -24.55 -42.82 11.62
CA ALA A 576 -23.38 -42.63 10.78
C ALA A 576 -23.38 -41.17 10.27
N GLY A 577 -22.24 -40.48 10.43
CA GLY A 577 -22.04 -39.14 9.85
C GLY A 577 -22.19 -39.15 8.32
N PRO A 578 -22.24 -37.97 7.68
CA PRO A 578 -22.36 -37.90 6.23
C PRO A 578 -21.18 -38.60 5.55
N LYS A 579 -21.43 -39.25 4.41
CA LYS A 579 -20.33 -39.51 3.48
C LYS A 579 -19.85 -38.15 3.01
N LEU A 580 -18.60 -37.84 3.28
CA LEU A 580 -18.00 -36.55 2.97
C LEU A 580 -16.62 -36.79 2.35
N GLU A 581 -16.37 -36.13 1.23
CA GLU A 581 -15.06 -36.08 0.57
C GLU A 581 -14.73 -34.62 0.28
N VAL A 582 -13.47 -34.24 0.49
CA VAL A 582 -12.95 -32.91 0.09
C VAL A 582 -11.70 -33.10 -0.75
N GLY A 583 -11.44 -32.17 -1.65
CA GLY A 583 -10.23 -32.25 -2.44
C GLY A 583 -9.99 -31.09 -3.37
N LEU A 584 -8.99 -31.29 -4.22
CA LEU A 584 -8.45 -30.31 -5.14
C LEU A 584 -8.37 -30.93 -6.53
N ALA A 585 -9.16 -30.41 -7.47
CA ALA A 585 -9.00 -30.70 -8.89
C ALA A 585 -7.96 -29.75 -9.47
N THR A 586 -6.88 -30.29 -10.03
CA THR A 586 -5.80 -29.51 -10.65
C THR A 586 -5.91 -29.54 -12.16
N ASP A 587 -5.38 -28.50 -12.81
CA ASP A 587 -5.39 -28.36 -14.27
C ASP A 587 -6.80 -28.40 -14.87
N VAL A 588 -7.77 -27.81 -14.16
CA VAL A 588 -9.15 -27.73 -14.62
C VAL A 588 -9.22 -26.72 -15.75
N VAL A 589 -9.51 -27.20 -16.95
CA VAL A 589 -9.56 -26.38 -18.18
C VAL A 589 -10.99 -25.92 -18.49
N GLY A 590 -11.06 -24.92 -19.37
CA GLY A 590 -12.29 -24.32 -19.87
C GLY A 590 -12.20 -23.94 -21.34
N ALA A 591 -13.35 -23.93 -21.99
CA ALA A 591 -13.52 -24.17 -23.42
C ALA A 591 -12.67 -23.31 -24.40
N ASP A 592 -12.05 -23.99 -25.36
CA ASP A 592 -11.95 -23.56 -26.76
C ASP A 592 -12.73 -24.56 -27.66
N ASP A 593 -13.95 -24.20 -28.08
CA ASP A 593 -14.80 -24.87 -29.09
C ASP A 593 -15.06 -26.41 -29.03
N TRP A 594 -14.41 -27.20 -28.15
CA TRP A 594 -14.56 -28.67 -28.04
C TRP A 594 -14.39 -29.15 -26.58
N ALA A 595 -15.40 -28.85 -25.76
CA ALA A 595 -15.65 -29.29 -24.38
C ALA A 595 -14.81 -30.47 -23.84
N GLU A 596 -13.84 -30.19 -22.97
CA GLU A 596 -13.31 -31.18 -22.03
C GLU A 596 -13.83 -30.87 -20.63
N TRP A 597 -14.84 -31.63 -20.20
CA TRP A 597 -15.18 -31.76 -18.79
C TRP A 597 -14.13 -32.65 -18.12
N GLN A 598 -13.67 -32.26 -16.93
CA GLN A 598 -12.81 -33.10 -16.12
C GLN A 598 -13.66 -33.91 -15.14
N THR A 599 -13.64 -35.23 -15.28
CA THR A 599 -14.30 -36.12 -14.31
C THR A 599 -13.46 -36.27 -13.05
N VAL A 600 -14.04 -35.95 -11.90
CA VAL A 600 -13.48 -36.21 -10.57
C VAL A 600 -14.09 -37.52 -10.05
N THR A 601 -13.24 -38.53 -9.83
CA THR A 601 -13.66 -39.81 -9.23
C THR A 601 -13.50 -39.77 -7.71
N LEU A 602 -14.52 -40.20 -6.99
CA LEU A 602 -14.61 -40.17 -5.54
C LEU A 602 -14.37 -41.57 -4.94
N PRO A 603 -13.86 -41.65 -3.70
CA PRO A 603 -13.61 -42.94 -3.04
C PRO A 603 -14.90 -43.63 -2.56
N HIS A 604 -16.01 -42.90 -2.48
CA HIS A 604 -17.31 -43.40 -2.04
C HIS A 604 -18.33 -43.34 -3.18
N THR A 605 -19.29 -44.26 -3.16
CA THR A 605 -20.51 -44.15 -3.98
C THR A 605 -21.61 -43.47 -3.17
N TYR A 606 -22.15 -42.38 -3.72
CA TYR A 606 -23.21 -41.57 -3.16
C TYR A 606 -24.56 -41.94 -3.77
N GLY A 607 -25.62 -41.95 -2.96
CA GLY A 607 -27.00 -42.14 -3.43
C GLY A 607 -27.54 -40.87 -4.09
N SER A 608 -27.31 -39.74 -3.44
CA SER A 608 -27.49 -38.38 -3.96
C SER A 608 -26.37 -37.52 -3.38
N MET A 609 -25.58 -36.86 -4.23
CA MET A 609 -24.47 -36.01 -3.79
C MET A 609 -24.79 -34.53 -3.96
N VAL A 610 -24.31 -33.72 -3.03
CA VAL A 610 -24.19 -32.27 -3.13
C VAL A 610 -22.72 -31.94 -3.32
N VAL A 611 -22.39 -31.31 -4.44
CA VAL A 611 -21.04 -30.88 -4.79
C VAL A 611 -20.99 -29.37 -4.68
N VAL A 612 -20.00 -28.84 -3.95
CA VAL A 612 -19.70 -27.40 -3.95
C VAL A 612 -18.26 -27.20 -4.39
N ALA A 613 -18.06 -26.26 -5.32
CA ALA A 613 -16.77 -26.04 -5.96
C ALA A 613 -16.39 -24.56 -5.93
N THR A 614 -15.11 -24.27 -5.69
CA THR A 614 -14.56 -22.92 -5.63
C THR A 614 -13.31 -22.85 -6.48
N VAL A 615 -13.23 -21.84 -7.36
CA VAL A 615 -12.05 -21.59 -8.20
C VAL A 615 -10.95 -20.95 -7.37
N ASP A 616 -9.72 -21.42 -7.55
CA ASP A 616 -8.50 -20.75 -7.09
C ASP A 616 -7.80 -20.05 -8.25
N TYR A 617 -7.69 -18.73 -8.14
CA TYR A 617 -7.08 -17.88 -9.16
C TYR A 617 -5.55 -17.95 -9.11
N GLY A 618 -4.96 -18.27 -7.97
CA GLY A 618 -3.53 -18.15 -7.74
C GLY A 618 -3.03 -16.70 -7.84
N ALA A 619 -1.71 -16.52 -7.81
CA ALA A 619 -1.09 -15.19 -7.89
C ALA A 619 -1.14 -14.60 -9.31
N GLY A 620 -1.75 -13.42 -9.43
CA GLY A 620 -1.69 -12.59 -10.64
C GLY A 620 -2.64 -13.00 -11.76
N ASN A 621 -3.56 -13.94 -11.53
CA ASN A 621 -4.63 -14.23 -12.47
C ASN A 621 -5.80 -13.27 -12.24
N ASN A 622 -6.05 -12.41 -13.23
CA ASN A 622 -7.07 -11.37 -13.19
C ASN A 622 -8.17 -11.59 -14.23
N ILE A 623 -8.46 -12.85 -14.56
CA ILE A 623 -9.46 -13.23 -15.55
C ILE A 623 -10.72 -13.72 -14.83
N PRO A 624 -11.89 -13.12 -15.04
CA PRO A 624 -13.14 -13.59 -14.43
C PRO A 624 -13.51 -14.99 -14.91
N MET A 625 -13.65 -15.90 -13.95
CA MET A 625 -13.88 -17.32 -14.16
C MET A 625 -14.85 -17.89 -13.13
N VAL A 626 -15.63 -18.87 -13.57
CA VAL A 626 -16.63 -19.55 -12.74
C VAL A 626 -16.46 -21.06 -12.85
N ALA A 627 -16.66 -21.76 -11.73
CA ALA A 627 -16.71 -23.23 -11.73
C ALA A 627 -18.09 -23.71 -12.19
N ARG A 628 -18.10 -24.66 -13.12
CA ARG A 628 -19.29 -25.39 -13.56
C ARG A 628 -19.17 -26.83 -13.08
N VAL A 629 -20.29 -27.37 -12.60
CA VAL A 629 -20.42 -28.77 -12.20
C VAL A 629 -21.54 -29.41 -13.01
N ASP A 630 -21.35 -30.66 -13.42
CA ASP A 630 -22.37 -31.47 -14.08
C ASP A 630 -22.18 -32.97 -13.76
N ASN A 631 -23.12 -33.81 -14.17
CA ASN A 631 -23.05 -35.28 -14.04
C ASN A 631 -22.77 -35.79 -12.61
N ALA A 632 -23.10 -35.03 -11.58
CA ALA A 632 -22.88 -35.37 -10.17
C ALA A 632 -23.77 -36.55 -9.73
N SER A 633 -23.23 -37.77 -9.81
CA SER A 633 -23.96 -39.01 -9.56
C SER A 633 -23.05 -40.18 -9.22
N GLY A 634 -23.53 -41.10 -8.36
CA GLY A 634 -22.76 -42.29 -8.00
C GLY A 634 -21.45 -41.94 -7.31
N ASP A 635 -20.31 -42.26 -7.93
CA ASP A 635 -18.95 -42.06 -7.42
C ASP A 635 -18.16 -41.01 -8.20
N SER A 636 -18.80 -40.13 -8.97
CA SER A 636 -18.11 -39.06 -9.70
C SER A 636 -18.98 -37.84 -9.98
N PHE A 637 -18.30 -36.75 -10.31
CA PHE A 637 -18.91 -35.56 -10.91
C PHE A 637 -17.95 -34.98 -11.96
N ASP A 638 -18.49 -34.20 -12.88
CA ASP A 638 -17.70 -33.48 -13.86
C ASP A 638 -17.55 -32.02 -13.44
N VAL A 639 -16.34 -31.48 -13.59
CA VAL A 639 -16.02 -30.07 -13.33
C VAL A 639 -15.34 -29.45 -14.53
N ARG A 640 -15.66 -28.18 -14.80
CA ARG A 640 -14.88 -27.32 -15.70
C ARG A 640 -14.85 -25.90 -15.16
N VAL A 641 -13.92 -25.10 -15.65
CA VAL A 641 -13.90 -23.66 -15.40
C VAL A 641 -14.34 -22.96 -16.69
N GLU A 642 -15.02 -21.83 -16.61
CA GLU A 642 -15.37 -21.02 -17.77
C GLU A 642 -15.01 -19.58 -17.53
N ARG A 643 -14.51 -18.90 -18.56
CA ARG A 643 -14.41 -17.44 -18.52
C ARG A 643 -15.78 -16.85 -18.79
N THR A 644 -16.14 -15.81 -18.05
CA THR A 644 -17.45 -15.16 -18.22
C THR A 644 -17.57 -14.43 -19.57
N ASP A 645 -16.45 -14.09 -20.20
CA ASP A 645 -16.37 -13.51 -21.55
C ASP A 645 -16.32 -14.55 -22.69
N GLY A 646 -16.39 -15.85 -22.37
CA GLY A 646 -16.30 -16.94 -23.34
C GLY A 646 -14.90 -17.16 -23.94
N GLY A 647 -13.85 -16.56 -23.36
CA GLY A 647 -12.47 -16.77 -23.78
C GLY A 647 -11.87 -18.10 -23.31
N VAL A 648 -10.60 -18.33 -23.67
CA VAL A 648 -9.83 -19.53 -23.27
C VAL A 648 -9.37 -19.44 -21.81
N VAL A 649 -9.63 -20.49 -21.02
CA VAL A 649 -9.20 -20.58 -19.62
C VAL A 649 -7.67 -20.80 -19.54
N PRO A 650 -6.95 -20.09 -18.64
CA PRO A 650 -5.53 -20.31 -18.42
C PRO A 650 -5.22 -21.74 -17.97
N ALA A 651 -4.04 -22.26 -18.33
CA ALA A 651 -3.56 -23.54 -17.80
C ALA A 651 -3.27 -23.46 -16.30
N GLY A 652 -3.43 -24.57 -15.58
CA GLY A 652 -3.07 -24.68 -14.17
C GLY A 652 -4.09 -24.11 -13.17
N VAL A 653 -5.31 -23.81 -13.61
CA VAL A 653 -6.40 -23.42 -12.69
C VAL A 653 -6.75 -24.60 -11.79
N GLN A 654 -6.91 -24.31 -10.50
CA GLN A 654 -7.27 -25.29 -9.50
C GLN A 654 -8.70 -25.03 -9.01
N VAL A 655 -9.42 -26.09 -8.67
CA VAL A 655 -10.78 -26.00 -8.12
C VAL A 655 -10.84 -26.83 -6.84
N HIS A 656 -11.11 -26.15 -5.73
CA HIS A 656 -11.39 -26.77 -4.44
C HIS A 656 -12.81 -27.33 -4.50
N TYR A 657 -13.02 -28.53 -3.97
CA TYR A 657 -14.36 -29.13 -3.93
C TYR A 657 -14.65 -29.84 -2.61
N VAL A 658 -15.94 -29.84 -2.24
CA VAL A 658 -16.51 -30.70 -1.20
C VAL A 658 -17.68 -31.47 -1.79
N VAL A 659 -17.80 -32.75 -1.43
CA VAL A 659 -18.90 -33.62 -1.80
C VAL A 659 -19.51 -34.22 -0.54
N VAL A 660 -20.80 -33.99 -0.33
CA VAL A 660 -21.55 -34.52 0.82
C VAL A 660 -22.74 -35.31 0.30
N GLU A 661 -23.03 -36.47 0.89
CA GLU A 661 -24.31 -37.14 0.66
C GLU A 661 -25.47 -36.20 1.06
N GLU A 662 -26.52 -36.16 0.26
CA GLU A 662 -27.72 -35.37 0.57
C GLU A 662 -28.40 -35.92 1.82
N GLY A 663 -28.71 -35.04 2.78
CA GLY A 663 -29.31 -35.45 4.04
C GLY A 663 -29.25 -34.37 5.12
N VAL A 664 -29.77 -34.74 6.29
CA VAL A 664 -29.79 -33.91 7.50
C VAL A 664 -29.06 -34.69 8.58
N TYR A 665 -28.03 -34.09 9.15
CA TYR A 665 -27.03 -34.75 9.98
C TYR A 665 -26.84 -34.01 11.31
N THR A 666 -26.58 -34.78 12.35
CA THR A 666 -25.94 -34.33 13.58
C THR A 666 -24.60 -35.06 13.66
N LEU A 667 -23.50 -34.31 13.64
CA LEU A 667 -22.15 -34.87 13.60
C LEU A 667 -21.82 -35.50 14.96
N ALA A 668 -21.26 -36.72 14.93
CA ALA A 668 -21.12 -37.57 16.11
C ALA A 668 -20.05 -37.09 17.09
N ASP A 669 -19.05 -36.35 16.61
CA ASP A 669 -17.88 -35.96 17.40
C ASP A 669 -18.16 -34.69 18.23
N ASP A 670 -18.93 -33.74 17.70
CA ASP A 670 -19.13 -32.41 18.29
C ASP A 670 -20.63 -31.99 18.40
N GLY A 671 -21.57 -32.83 18.00
CA GLY A 671 -23.01 -32.52 18.01
C GLY A 671 -23.44 -31.43 17.02
N ILE A 672 -22.54 -30.98 16.15
CA ILE A 672 -22.77 -29.92 15.17
C ILE A 672 -23.83 -30.35 14.16
N GLN A 673 -24.75 -29.45 13.87
CA GLN A 673 -25.82 -29.66 12.90
C GLN A 673 -25.33 -29.35 11.47
N MET A 674 -25.59 -30.24 10.53
CA MET A 674 -25.30 -30.06 9.10
C MET A 674 -26.48 -30.55 8.25
N GLU A 675 -26.79 -29.87 7.16
CA GLU A 675 -27.66 -30.41 6.12
C GLU A 675 -27.06 -30.15 4.73
N ALA A 676 -27.24 -31.12 3.84
CA ALA A 676 -26.86 -31.05 2.44
C ALA A 676 -28.13 -31.24 1.61
N ILE A 677 -28.51 -30.24 0.81
CA ILE A 677 -29.82 -30.17 0.15
C ILE A 677 -29.66 -29.88 -1.33
N ARG A 678 -30.47 -30.56 -2.15
CA ARG A 678 -30.63 -30.25 -3.58
C ARG A 678 -32.01 -29.67 -3.87
N PHE A 679 -32.10 -28.80 -4.87
CA PHE A 679 -33.38 -28.44 -5.47
C PHE A 679 -33.21 -27.89 -6.88
N ASN A 680 -34.27 -28.01 -7.69
CA ASN A 680 -34.32 -27.40 -9.00
C ASN A 680 -34.67 -25.90 -8.90
N SER A 681 -33.73 -25.04 -9.27
CA SER A 681 -33.89 -23.59 -9.28
C SER A 681 -34.50 -23.11 -10.58
N THR A 682 -35.62 -22.39 -10.46
CA THR A 682 -36.40 -21.82 -11.57
C THR A 682 -36.29 -20.30 -11.61
N VAL A 683 -35.41 -19.72 -10.79
CA VAL A 683 -35.23 -18.27 -10.64
C VAL A 683 -33.80 -17.94 -11.01
N THR A 684 -33.63 -16.96 -11.88
CA THR A 684 -32.33 -16.41 -12.25
C THR A 684 -32.29 -14.97 -11.79
N ASP A 685 -31.46 -14.69 -10.80
CA ASP A 685 -31.19 -13.34 -10.33
C ASP A 685 -30.15 -12.64 -11.22
N ARG A 686 -30.13 -11.31 -11.16
CA ARG A 686 -29.36 -10.46 -12.07
C ARG A 686 -29.23 -9.06 -11.52
N ARG A 687 -28.40 -8.25 -12.16
CA ARG A 687 -28.33 -6.81 -11.93
C ARG A 687 -29.71 -6.15 -11.82
N GLY A 688 -29.99 -5.60 -10.64
CA GLY A 688 -31.26 -4.92 -10.32
C GLY A 688 -32.45 -5.82 -9.96
N SER A 689 -32.27 -7.14 -9.85
CA SER A 689 -33.31 -8.09 -9.43
C SER A 689 -32.69 -9.26 -8.66
N TRP A 690 -32.74 -9.16 -7.33
CA TRP A 690 -32.04 -10.03 -6.37
C TRP A 690 -33.03 -10.70 -5.40
N ASN A 691 -33.83 -11.63 -5.92
CA ASN A 691 -34.94 -12.23 -5.19
C ASN A 691 -34.52 -13.48 -4.40
N GLY A 692 -33.75 -14.39 -4.99
CA GLY A 692 -33.52 -15.73 -4.47
C GLY A 692 -34.82 -16.55 -4.30
N GLN A 693 -34.68 -17.80 -3.83
CA GLN A 693 -35.80 -18.69 -3.54
C GLN A 693 -35.80 -19.05 -2.06
N LEU A 694 -36.92 -18.79 -1.38
CA LEU A 694 -37.09 -19.08 0.04
C LEU A 694 -36.98 -20.59 0.30
N ARG A 695 -36.18 -20.96 1.30
CA ARG A 695 -36.00 -22.32 1.79
C ARG A 695 -36.29 -22.40 3.29
N THR A 696 -36.42 -23.63 3.78
CA THR A 696 -36.61 -23.95 5.19
C THR A 696 -35.50 -24.87 5.62
N TYR A 697 -34.90 -24.61 6.77
CA TYR A 697 -33.96 -25.53 7.39
C TYR A 697 -34.69 -26.76 7.93
N ASN A 698 -34.08 -27.92 7.78
CA ASN A 698 -34.55 -29.16 8.42
C ASN A 698 -33.93 -29.32 9.81
N ASN A 699 -32.75 -28.72 10.02
CA ASN A 699 -32.14 -28.53 11.34
C ASN A 699 -32.49 -27.18 11.98
N SER A 700 -32.15 -27.02 13.26
CA SER A 700 -32.22 -25.74 13.97
C SER A 700 -30.83 -25.14 14.07
N TYR A 701 -30.67 -23.91 13.59
CA TYR A 701 -29.39 -23.17 13.58
C TYR A 701 -29.48 -21.88 14.39
N THR A 702 -28.37 -21.46 14.97
CA THR A 702 -28.21 -20.15 15.61
C THR A 702 -27.65 -19.14 14.61
N SER A 703 -26.55 -19.50 13.97
CA SER A 703 -25.74 -18.71 13.04
C SER A 703 -25.34 -19.59 11.84
N PRO A 704 -26.26 -19.84 10.90
CA PRO A 704 -26.03 -20.76 9.78
C PRO A 704 -25.03 -20.20 8.76
N VAL A 705 -24.06 -21.03 8.37
CA VAL A 705 -23.14 -20.83 7.25
C VAL A 705 -23.70 -21.59 6.05
N VAL A 706 -23.87 -20.90 4.92
CA VAL A 706 -24.44 -21.49 3.70
C VAL A 706 -23.48 -21.35 2.55
N VAL A 707 -23.03 -22.49 2.02
CA VAL A 707 -22.21 -22.58 0.80
C VAL A 707 -22.88 -23.48 -0.22
N GLY A 708 -22.76 -23.17 -1.50
CA GLY A 708 -23.50 -23.89 -2.53
C GLY A 708 -22.99 -23.68 -3.94
N GLN A 709 -23.60 -24.40 -4.86
CA GLN A 709 -23.15 -24.50 -6.25
C GLN A 709 -24.34 -24.77 -7.18
N VAL A 710 -24.25 -24.24 -8.40
CA VAL A 710 -25.08 -24.68 -9.52
C VAL A 710 -24.47 -25.99 -10.04
N MET A 711 -25.18 -27.10 -9.84
CA MET A 711 -24.65 -28.47 -9.97
C MET A 711 -24.99 -29.14 -11.30
N THR A 712 -25.69 -28.44 -12.18
CA THR A 712 -25.95 -28.87 -13.54
C THR A 712 -25.53 -27.80 -14.53
N ALA A 713 -25.32 -28.20 -15.78
CA ALA A 713 -25.07 -27.32 -16.90
C ALA A 713 -26.16 -27.50 -17.97
N ASN A 714 -27.42 -27.42 -17.55
CA ASN A 714 -28.58 -27.50 -18.44
C ASN A 714 -28.62 -26.31 -19.40
N ASP A 715 -28.20 -25.13 -18.93
CA ASP A 715 -27.92 -23.96 -19.76
C ASP A 715 -26.46 -23.97 -20.22
N ALA A 716 -26.22 -23.54 -21.46
CA ALA A 716 -24.86 -23.43 -21.98
C ALA A 716 -24.11 -22.31 -21.27
N ASP A 717 -24.79 -21.20 -20.98
CA ASP A 717 -24.20 -20.04 -20.35
C ASP A 717 -24.09 -20.23 -18.84
N TRP A 718 -23.11 -19.57 -18.25
CA TRP A 718 -22.80 -19.72 -16.84
C TRP A 718 -23.85 -19.06 -15.94
N SER A 719 -23.93 -19.56 -14.71
CA SER A 719 -24.57 -18.92 -13.58
C SER A 719 -23.88 -19.37 -12.30
N VAL A 720 -23.93 -18.55 -11.26
CA VAL A 720 -23.23 -18.77 -9.98
C VAL A 720 -24.21 -18.80 -8.83
N PHE A 721 -23.89 -19.57 -7.79
CA PHE A 721 -24.70 -19.70 -6.58
C PHE A 721 -24.59 -18.46 -5.70
N TRP A 722 -25.69 -18.12 -5.01
CA TRP A 722 -25.65 -17.19 -3.89
C TRP A 722 -26.70 -17.53 -2.84
N ALA A 723 -26.47 -17.07 -1.61
CA ALA A 723 -27.41 -17.13 -0.50
C ALA A 723 -27.61 -15.76 0.13
N ARG A 724 -28.74 -15.59 0.84
CA ARG A 724 -29.03 -14.41 1.66
C ARG A 724 -30.07 -14.70 2.75
N GLY A 725 -30.16 -13.79 3.71
CA GLY A 725 -31.21 -13.70 4.71
C GLY A 725 -32.42 -12.88 4.23
N SER A 726 -33.01 -12.11 5.14
CA SER A 726 -34.27 -11.38 4.89
C SER A 726 -34.15 -10.27 3.84
N SER A 727 -32.95 -9.70 3.69
CA SER A 727 -32.60 -8.70 2.68
C SER A 727 -31.40 -9.15 1.86
N ARG A 728 -31.11 -8.44 0.76
CA ARG A 728 -29.95 -8.71 -0.11
C ARG A 728 -28.61 -8.56 0.62
N GLY A 729 -28.48 -7.50 1.42
CA GLY A 729 -27.28 -7.20 2.23
C GLY A 729 -27.31 -7.83 3.63
N SER A 730 -27.97 -8.97 3.80
CA SER A 730 -27.97 -9.67 5.08
C SER A 730 -27.68 -11.15 4.86
N ALA A 731 -26.75 -11.71 5.63
CA ALA A 731 -26.46 -13.13 5.64
C ALA A 731 -27.69 -13.98 6.04
N PRO A 732 -27.72 -15.28 5.67
CA PRO A 732 -28.67 -16.23 6.22
C PRO A 732 -28.73 -16.15 7.75
N SER A 733 -29.93 -16.30 8.32
CA SER A 733 -30.14 -16.30 9.78
C SER A 733 -30.85 -17.57 10.20
N ALA A 734 -30.93 -17.83 11.51
CA ALA A 734 -31.69 -18.94 12.12
C ALA A 734 -33.11 -19.14 11.57
N SER A 735 -33.75 -18.09 11.05
CA SER A 735 -35.16 -18.11 10.64
C SER A 735 -35.40 -17.86 9.15
N THR A 736 -34.38 -17.43 8.40
CA THR A 736 -34.56 -16.99 7.01
C THR A 736 -33.38 -17.41 6.15
N LEU A 737 -33.71 -18.18 5.10
CA LEU A 737 -32.79 -18.62 4.05
C LEU A 737 -33.42 -18.36 2.67
N TYR A 738 -32.74 -17.58 1.85
CA TYR A 738 -32.94 -17.57 0.41
C TYR A 738 -31.67 -18.07 -0.26
N VAL A 739 -31.82 -18.94 -1.24
CA VAL A 739 -30.72 -19.41 -2.10
C VAL A 739 -31.13 -19.27 -3.56
N GLY A 740 -30.18 -19.14 -4.46
CA GLY A 740 -30.48 -19.06 -5.87
C GLY A 740 -29.24 -19.06 -6.74
N LYS A 741 -29.46 -18.77 -8.02
CA LYS A 741 -28.40 -18.53 -9.00
C LYS A 741 -28.53 -17.15 -9.59
N HIS A 742 -27.40 -16.52 -9.91
CA HIS A 742 -27.37 -15.26 -10.65
C HIS A 742 -26.40 -15.29 -11.82
N VAL A 743 -26.60 -14.34 -12.72
CA VAL A 743 -25.77 -14.10 -13.91
C VAL A 743 -25.04 -12.75 -13.84
N ALA A 744 -25.04 -12.12 -12.66
CA ALA A 744 -24.44 -10.81 -12.40
C ALA A 744 -24.92 -9.77 -13.44
N GLU A 745 -24.02 -9.21 -14.26
CA GLU A 745 -24.34 -8.18 -15.25
C GLU A 745 -24.61 -8.73 -16.65
N ASP A 746 -24.64 -10.04 -16.85
CA ASP A 746 -24.93 -10.62 -18.17
C ASP A 746 -26.22 -10.04 -18.77
N SER A 747 -26.13 -9.69 -20.05
CA SER A 747 -27.25 -9.21 -20.84
C SER A 747 -28.27 -10.30 -21.14
N ASP A 748 -27.84 -11.56 -21.23
CA ASP A 748 -28.78 -12.68 -21.17
C ASP A 748 -29.13 -12.96 -19.72
N THR A 749 -30.37 -12.60 -19.39
CA THR A 749 -30.90 -12.70 -18.04
C THR A 749 -31.83 -13.90 -17.86
N THR A 750 -31.84 -14.79 -18.85
CA THR A 750 -32.59 -16.03 -18.86
C THR A 750 -31.63 -17.21 -18.71
N ARG A 751 -31.95 -18.11 -17.78
CA ARG A 751 -31.30 -19.42 -17.70
C ARG A 751 -32.36 -20.50 -17.66
N ILE A 752 -32.08 -21.62 -18.30
CA ILE A 752 -32.83 -22.87 -18.12
C ILE A 752 -32.80 -23.25 -16.64
N ASP A 753 -33.82 -23.95 -16.14
CA ASP A 753 -33.82 -24.46 -14.78
C ASP A 753 -32.54 -25.26 -14.52
N GLU A 754 -31.85 -24.95 -13.42
CA GLU A 754 -30.63 -25.66 -13.02
C GLU A 754 -30.83 -26.24 -11.63
N GLU A 755 -30.22 -27.38 -11.37
CA GLU A 755 -30.18 -27.92 -10.03
C GLU A 755 -29.12 -27.20 -9.20
N ILE A 756 -29.51 -26.77 -7.99
CA ILE A 756 -28.63 -26.17 -7.01
C ILE A 756 -28.47 -27.14 -5.85
N GLY A 757 -27.22 -27.34 -5.43
CA GLY A 757 -26.87 -28.01 -4.19
C GLY A 757 -26.28 -27.00 -3.20
N TYR A 758 -26.67 -27.09 -1.94
CA TYR A 758 -26.10 -26.27 -0.89
C TYR A 758 -25.95 -27.04 0.41
N LEU A 759 -24.94 -26.63 1.19
CA LEU A 759 -24.67 -27.09 2.54
C LEU A 759 -25.10 -26.00 3.52
N VAL A 760 -25.69 -26.39 4.64
CA VAL A 760 -25.89 -25.52 5.81
C VAL A 760 -25.21 -26.17 7.00
N ILE A 761 -24.38 -25.39 7.69
CA ILE A 761 -23.69 -25.83 8.89
C ILE A 761 -23.70 -24.71 9.93
N GLU A 762 -23.70 -25.06 11.21
CA GLU A 762 -23.54 -24.07 12.27
C GLU A 762 -22.16 -23.41 12.19
N THR A 763 -22.08 -22.12 12.49
CA THR A 763 -20.79 -21.42 12.60
C THR A 763 -19.96 -22.05 13.72
N GLY A 764 -18.68 -22.29 13.47
CA GLY A 764 -17.75 -22.88 14.44
C GLY A 764 -16.74 -23.80 13.78
N SER A 765 -16.06 -24.58 14.62
CA SER A 765 -15.11 -25.62 14.19
C SER A 765 -15.56 -26.98 14.71
N GLY A 766 -15.19 -28.04 14.01
CA GLY A 766 -15.49 -29.41 14.43
C GLY A 766 -14.90 -30.45 13.48
N SER A 767 -15.37 -31.68 13.57
CA SER A 767 -14.91 -32.79 12.74
C SER A 767 -16.04 -33.54 12.04
N ALA A 768 -15.77 -34.01 10.82
CA ALA A 768 -16.70 -34.79 10.02
C ALA A 768 -15.94 -35.78 9.11
N ASN A 769 -16.23 -37.07 9.26
CA ASN A 769 -15.73 -38.15 8.39
C ASN A 769 -14.19 -38.14 8.18
N GLY A 770 -13.43 -37.84 9.24
CA GLY A 770 -11.95 -37.79 9.19
C GLY A 770 -11.37 -36.48 8.69
N TYR A 771 -12.16 -35.40 8.66
CA TYR A 771 -11.69 -34.05 8.37
C TYR A 771 -12.07 -33.10 9.50
N ASN A 772 -11.13 -32.27 9.94
CA ASN A 772 -11.44 -31.12 10.77
C ASN A 772 -11.88 -29.98 9.86
N PHE A 773 -12.81 -29.16 10.33
CA PHE A 773 -13.30 -28.02 9.58
C PHE A 773 -13.46 -26.77 10.44
N GLN A 774 -13.47 -25.63 9.76
CA GLN A 774 -13.93 -24.34 10.28
C GLN A 774 -14.97 -23.77 9.32
N ALA A 775 -16.11 -23.34 9.85
CA ALA A 775 -17.20 -22.74 9.11
C ALA A 775 -17.54 -21.37 9.71
N ALA A 776 -17.59 -20.32 8.91
CA ALA A 776 -18.10 -19.03 9.36
C ALA A 776 -18.67 -18.19 8.21
N VAL A 777 -19.46 -17.18 8.59
CA VAL A 777 -19.74 -16.04 7.73
C VAL A 777 -18.73 -14.95 8.10
N GLY A 778 -17.87 -14.57 7.16
CA GLY A 778 -16.81 -13.60 7.42
C GLY A 778 -17.32 -12.18 7.61
N SER A 779 -16.40 -11.27 7.93
CA SER A 779 -16.69 -9.84 8.01
C SER A 779 -17.02 -9.27 6.62
N ASP A 780 -17.86 -8.24 6.61
CA ASP A 780 -18.32 -7.56 5.41
C ASP A 780 -17.27 -6.56 4.90
N ILE A 781 -16.19 -7.11 4.33
CA ILE A 781 -15.00 -6.36 3.91
C ILE A 781 -14.52 -6.71 2.51
N VAL A 782 -14.95 -7.86 1.96
CA VAL A 782 -14.38 -8.41 0.73
C VAL A 782 -14.88 -7.59 -0.44
N ARG A 783 -14.01 -7.28 -1.40
CA ARG A 783 -14.37 -6.53 -2.60
C ARG A 783 -13.71 -7.13 -3.84
N GLY A 784 -13.94 -6.46 -4.96
CA GLY A 784 -13.33 -6.72 -6.26
C GLY A 784 -11.80 -6.64 -6.27
N SER A 785 -11.18 -7.42 -7.16
CA SER A 785 -9.70 -7.42 -7.37
C SER A 785 -9.11 -6.05 -7.74
N SER A 786 -9.91 -5.16 -8.35
CA SER A 786 -9.46 -3.80 -8.69
C SER A 786 -9.41 -2.87 -7.47
N ASN A 787 -10.07 -3.23 -6.35
CA ASN A 787 -10.00 -2.47 -5.10
C ASN A 787 -8.74 -2.79 -4.29
N ASN A 788 -8.30 -4.06 -4.30
CA ASN A 788 -7.10 -4.50 -3.60
C ASN A 788 -6.44 -5.66 -4.36
N SER A 789 -5.28 -5.40 -4.95
CA SER A 789 -4.53 -6.40 -5.73
C SER A 789 -3.97 -7.56 -4.90
N ASN A 790 -3.97 -7.44 -3.57
CA ASN A 790 -3.53 -8.49 -2.64
C ASN A 790 -4.69 -9.34 -2.10
N GLY A 791 -5.94 -9.00 -2.44
CA GLY A 791 -7.13 -9.65 -1.91
C GLY A 791 -7.45 -9.26 -0.46
N TYR A 792 -8.40 -9.97 0.12
CA TYR A 792 -8.89 -9.80 1.48
C TYR A 792 -8.67 -11.09 2.27
N SER A 793 -8.44 -10.97 3.57
CA SER A 793 -8.12 -12.11 4.43
C SER A 793 -9.15 -12.27 5.53
N TYR A 794 -9.67 -13.48 5.67
CA TYR A 794 -10.35 -13.91 6.89
C TYR A 794 -9.40 -14.73 7.74
N SER A 795 -9.39 -14.46 9.05
CA SER A 795 -8.60 -15.24 10.00
C SER A 795 -9.17 -16.64 10.14
N LEU A 796 -8.30 -17.63 10.09
CA LEU A 796 -8.62 -19.02 10.42
C LEU A 796 -8.07 -19.35 11.80
N SER A 797 -8.77 -20.23 12.51
CA SER A 797 -8.41 -20.69 13.85
C SER A 797 -8.80 -22.17 14.03
N GLY A 798 -8.01 -22.91 14.80
CA GLY A 798 -8.26 -24.33 15.07
C GLY A 798 -7.86 -25.29 13.95
N LEU A 799 -7.24 -24.81 12.87
CA LEU A 799 -6.67 -25.63 11.79
C LEU A 799 -5.15 -25.45 11.73
N THR A 800 -4.42 -26.52 11.42
CA THR A 800 -2.95 -26.57 11.39
C THR A 800 -2.37 -26.65 9.98
N ALA A 801 -3.09 -27.30 9.06
CA ALA A 801 -2.70 -27.51 7.68
C ALA A 801 -3.94 -27.63 6.77
N PRO A 802 -4.73 -26.54 6.63
CA PRO A 802 -5.91 -26.55 5.77
C PRO A 802 -5.53 -26.85 4.31
N THR A 803 -6.38 -27.63 3.66
CA THR A 803 -6.13 -28.15 2.30
C THR A 803 -7.23 -27.81 1.30
N THR A 804 -8.44 -27.58 1.79
CA THR A 804 -9.61 -27.29 0.96
C THR A 804 -10.39 -26.14 1.58
N ALA A 805 -10.93 -25.27 0.74
CA ALA A 805 -11.70 -24.11 1.16
C ALA A 805 -12.80 -23.88 0.14
N ILE A 806 -14.01 -23.71 0.64
CA ILE A 806 -15.22 -23.45 -0.12
C ILE A 806 -15.76 -22.09 0.30
N VAL A 807 -16.10 -21.25 -0.67
CA VAL A 807 -16.65 -19.93 -0.42
C VAL A 807 -17.93 -19.70 -1.22
N SER A 808 -18.85 -18.91 -0.67
CA SER A 808 -20.09 -18.52 -1.35
C SER A 808 -20.58 -17.15 -0.86
N SER A 809 -21.24 -16.40 -1.73
CA SER A 809 -21.84 -15.12 -1.37
C SER A 809 -22.92 -15.33 -0.31
N ALA A 810 -22.76 -14.71 0.86
CA ALA A 810 -23.73 -14.78 1.96
C ALA A 810 -24.60 -13.51 2.01
N ALA A 811 -24.06 -12.38 1.59
CA ALA A 811 -24.79 -11.13 1.43
C ALA A 811 -24.15 -10.29 0.33
N MET A 812 -24.91 -9.37 -0.25
CA MET A 812 -24.42 -8.51 -1.31
C MET A 812 -24.93 -7.07 -1.17
N ASP A 813 -23.99 -6.13 -1.04
CA ASP A 813 -24.29 -4.71 -0.89
C ASP A 813 -24.37 -3.98 -2.23
N GLY A 814 -23.66 -4.49 -3.23
CA GLY A 814 -23.67 -3.99 -4.61
C GLY A 814 -24.93 -4.38 -5.37
N ASN A 815 -25.11 -3.80 -6.57
CA ASN A 815 -26.23 -4.13 -7.43
C ASN A 815 -25.84 -4.93 -8.68
N ASP A 816 -24.54 -5.02 -8.96
CA ASP A 816 -24.00 -5.50 -10.22
C ASP A 816 -23.75 -7.02 -10.17
N GLY A 817 -23.37 -7.54 -9.00
CA GLY A 817 -23.33 -8.97 -8.73
C GLY A 817 -21.92 -9.50 -8.78
N ALA A 818 -21.53 -10.28 -7.78
CA ALA A 818 -20.20 -10.87 -7.71
C ALA A 818 -20.22 -12.25 -7.06
N TRP A 819 -19.15 -13.02 -7.27
CA TRP A 819 -18.96 -14.34 -6.67
C TRP A 819 -17.58 -14.46 -6.02
N PRO A 820 -17.48 -15.04 -4.83
CA PRO A 820 -16.20 -15.19 -4.16
C PRO A 820 -15.32 -16.25 -4.83
N VAL A 821 -14.02 -15.98 -4.87
CA VAL A 821 -12.98 -16.90 -5.37
C VAL A 821 -11.76 -16.83 -4.46
N LEU A 822 -10.98 -17.90 -4.41
CA LEU A 822 -9.70 -17.91 -3.70
C LEU A 822 -8.67 -17.12 -4.49
N TYR A 823 -7.86 -16.32 -3.80
CA TYR A 823 -6.99 -15.35 -4.45
C TYR A 823 -5.68 -15.12 -3.71
N GLY A 824 -4.58 -15.03 -4.46
CA GLY A 824 -3.22 -14.82 -3.95
C GLY A 824 -2.29 -15.99 -4.24
N SER A 825 -1.01 -15.85 -3.88
CA SER A 825 0.00 -16.91 -4.10
C SER A 825 -0.19 -18.12 -3.18
N ASP A 826 -0.80 -17.90 -2.03
CA ASP A 826 -1.10 -18.91 -1.02
C ASP A 826 -2.44 -18.54 -0.39
N PRO A 827 -3.57 -18.88 -1.06
CA PRO A 827 -4.87 -18.43 -0.64
C PRO A 827 -5.39 -19.13 0.62
N LEU A 828 -4.71 -20.20 1.07
CA LEU A 828 -5.14 -20.99 2.21
C LEU A 828 -3.96 -21.36 3.10
N THR A 829 -3.87 -20.72 4.26
CA THR A 829 -2.83 -20.96 5.27
C THR A 829 -3.48 -21.37 6.59
N ALA A 830 -2.69 -21.86 7.55
CA ALA A 830 -3.21 -22.24 8.87
C ALA A 830 -3.91 -21.08 9.61
N SER A 831 -3.56 -19.83 9.31
CA SER A 831 -4.07 -18.65 10.00
C SER A 831 -4.96 -17.75 9.13
N ALA A 832 -5.05 -17.99 7.83
CA ALA A 832 -5.73 -17.08 6.91
C ALA A 832 -6.31 -17.78 5.68
N LEU A 833 -7.52 -17.36 5.31
CA LEU A 833 -8.18 -17.60 4.03
C LEU A 833 -8.15 -16.30 3.22
N ASN A 834 -7.46 -16.30 2.09
CA ASN A 834 -7.37 -15.14 1.20
C ASN A 834 -8.30 -15.30 0.00
N LEU A 835 -9.10 -14.26 -0.25
CA LEU A 835 -10.15 -14.27 -1.24
C LEU A 835 -10.41 -12.87 -1.79
N ILE A 836 -11.13 -12.84 -2.90
CA ILE A 836 -11.82 -11.65 -3.41
C ILE A 836 -13.26 -12.06 -3.71
N VAL A 837 -14.13 -11.07 -3.95
CA VAL A 837 -15.26 -11.32 -4.83
C VAL A 837 -14.89 -10.88 -6.23
N ASP A 838 -15.30 -11.65 -7.21
CA ASP A 838 -15.06 -11.33 -8.59
C ASP A 838 -16.33 -10.81 -9.27
N GLU A 839 -16.13 -9.83 -10.12
CA GLU A 839 -17.14 -9.27 -11.02
C GLU A 839 -16.87 -9.75 -12.43
N ASP A 840 -17.95 -9.93 -13.19
CA ASP A 840 -17.81 -10.10 -14.62
C ASP A 840 -17.34 -8.78 -15.26
N GLN A 841 -16.74 -8.88 -16.45
CA GLN A 841 -16.37 -7.70 -17.26
C GLN A 841 -17.36 -7.53 -18.41
N ILE A 842 -18.62 -7.92 -18.21
CA ILE A 842 -19.67 -7.82 -19.20
C ILE A 842 -20.33 -6.45 -18.99
N ARG A 843 -20.11 -5.55 -19.96
CA ARG A 843 -20.62 -4.16 -20.09
C ARG A 843 -19.62 -3.08 -19.66
N ASP A 844 -18.71 -3.38 -18.76
CA ASP A 844 -17.58 -2.51 -18.45
C ASP A 844 -16.28 -3.31 -18.28
N SER A 845 -15.20 -2.61 -17.93
CA SER A 845 -13.86 -3.19 -17.83
C SER A 845 -13.36 -3.29 -16.40
N GLU A 846 -14.13 -2.78 -15.45
CA GLU A 846 -13.71 -2.68 -14.06
C GLU A 846 -14.09 -3.97 -13.31
N ARG A 847 -13.43 -4.21 -12.18
CA ARG A 847 -13.66 -5.38 -11.30
C ARG A 847 -13.59 -4.90 -9.85
N SER A 848 -14.18 -3.75 -9.61
CA SER A 848 -14.25 -3.03 -8.35
C SER A 848 -15.67 -3.09 -7.80
N HIS A 849 -15.86 -3.98 -6.84
CA HIS A 849 -17.16 -4.15 -6.20
C HIS A 849 -17.22 -3.36 -4.86
N THR A 850 -18.42 -3.21 -4.31
CA THR A 850 -18.66 -2.74 -2.92
C THR A 850 -18.13 -3.75 -1.89
N THR A 851 -18.48 -3.64 -0.61
CA THR A 851 -18.19 -4.69 0.38
C THR A 851 -19.20 -5.82 0.30
N GLU A 852 -18.70 -7.04 0.32
CA GLU A 852 -19.51 -8.25 0.32
C GLU A 852 -19.16 -9.11 1.53
N GLN A 853 -20.19 -9.82 1.97
CA GLN A 853 -20.08 -10.79 3.03
C GLN A 853 -20.03 -12.20 2.43
N VAL A 854 -18.97 -12.93 2.76
CA VAL A 854 -18.70 -14.26 2.20
C VAL A 854 -18.79 -15.32 3.30
N ALA A 855 -19.55 -16.38 3.03
CA ALA A 855 -19.55 -17.59 3.83
C ALA A 855 -18.40 -18.49 3.40
N PHE A 856 -17.72 -19.12 4.35
CA PHE A 856 -16.65 -20.07 4.06
C PHE A 856 -16.75 -21.34 4.88
N LEU A 857 -16.24 -22.42 4.29
CA LEU A 857 -16.06 -23.73 4.92
C LEU A 857 -14.69 -24.28 4.51
N VAL A 858 -13.79 -24.41 5.49
CA VAL A 858 -12.39 -24.81 5.29
C VAL A 858 -12.15 -26.16 5.96
N PHE A 859 -11.40 -27.04 5.30
CA PHE A 859 -11.12 -28.39 5.77
C PHE A 859 -9.62 -28.72 5.82
N GLU A 860 -9.24 -29.52 6.81
CA GLU A 860 -7.96 -30.24 6.85
C GLU A 860 -8.17 -31.73 7.15
N PRO A 861 -7.28 -32.63 6.67
CA PRO A 861 -7.35 -34.04 7.02
C PRO A 861 -7.00 -34.25 8.50
N ASP A 862 -7.81 -35.04 9.20
CA ASP A 862 -7.54 -35.45 10.59
C ASP A 862 -6.29 -36.34 10.64
N GLN A 863 -5.21 -35.78 11.21
CA GLN A 863 -3.88 -36.40 11.32
C GLN A 863 -3.85 -37.59 12.31
N THR A 864 -4.92 -37.85 13.06
CA THR A 864 -5.02 -38.99 13.99
C THR A 864 -5.53 -40.26 13.31
N SER A 865 -6.14 -40.15 12.12
CA SER A 865 -6.64 -41.28 11.35
C SER A 865 -5.51 -41.85 10.46
N SER A 866 -4.94 -43.00 10.84
CA SER A 866 -4.02 -43.73 9.99
C SER A 866 -4.77 -44.40 8.83
N GLN A 867 -5.17 -43.63 7.82
CA GLN A 867 -5.63 -44.13 6.52
C GLN A 867 -4.58 -43.74 5.49
N SER A 868 -3.92 -44.74 4.93
CA SER A 868 -2.87 -44.57 3.92
C SER A 868 -3.47 -44.06 2.60
N VAL A 869 -3.53 -42.74 2.41
CA VAL A 869 -3.85 -42.15 1.10
C VAL A 869 -2.56 -42.03 0.30
N SER A 870 -2.42 -42.85 -0.74
CA SER A 870 -1.41 -42.60 -1.76
C SER A 870 -1.85 -41.40 -2.59
N GLN A 871 -1.21 -40.25 -2.42
CA GLN A 871 -1.22 -39.21 -3.46
C GLN A 871 -0.69 -39.86 -4.75
N ARG A 872 -1.59 -40.14 -5.68
CA ARG A 872 -1.23 -40.56 -7.03
C ARG A 872 -1.49 -39.36 -7.93
N SER A 873 -0.44 -38.62 -8.29
CA SER A 873 -0.55 -37.58 -9.31
C SER A 873 -0.94 -38.26 -10.64
N LEU A 874 -2.14 -37.97 -11.12
CA LEU A 874 -2.60 -38.42 -12.43
C LEU A 874 -1.98 -37.49 -13.48
N SER A 875 -0.87 -37.93 -14.08
CA SER A 875 -0.41 -37.38 -15.35
C SER A 875 -1.09 -38.16 -16.47
N GLY A 876 -1.83 -37.44 -17.32
CA GLY A 876 -2.56 -38.01 -18.45
C GLY A 876 -1.63 -38.73 -19.42
N SER A 877 -1.79 -40.05 -19.55
CA SER A 877 -1.25 -40.80 -20.68
C SER A 877 -2.31 -40.87 -21.77
N THR A 878 -2.03 -40.27 -22.93
CA THR A 878 -2.82 -40.41 -24.15
C THR A 878 -2.88 -41.88 -24.58
N GLN A 879 -4.04 -42.51 -24.39
CA GLN A 879 -4.37 -43.80 -24.96
C GLN A 879 -4.97 -43.56 -26.35
N THR A 880 -4.26 -43.98 -27.40
CA THR A 880 -4.83 -44.12 -28.74
C THR A 880 -5.35 -45.55 -28.89
N GLU A 881 -6.62 -45.66 -29.27
CA GLU A 881 -7.34 -46.91 -29.59
C GLU A 881 -6.68 -47.71 -30.74
N PRO A 882 -6.85 -49.04 -30.79
CA PRO A 882 -6.05 -49.93 -31.61
C PRO A 882 -6.61 -50.14 -33.02
N ALA A 883 -5.73 -50.21 -34.02
CA ALA A 883 -6.02 -50.85 -35.29
C ALA A 883 -5.23 -52.16 -35.41
N ASP A 884 -5.98 -53.21 -35.64
CA ASP A 884 -5.61 -54.56 -36.09
C ASP A 884 -4.56 -54.54 -37.23
N ASP A 885 -3.52 -55.39 -37.14
CA ASP A 885 -3.16 -56.39 -38.17
C ASP A 885 -1.75 -57.01 -37.93
N SER A 886 -1.78 -58.34 -37.83
CA SER A 886 -0.78 -59.37 -38.09
C SER A 886 0.75 -59.17 -37.93
N SER A 887 1.28 -60.12 -37.14
CA SER A 887 2.43 -60.99 -37.47
C SER A 887 3.88 -60.48 -37.36
N ARG A 888 4.54 -61.03 -36.32
CA ARG A 888 5.70 -61.93 -36.41
C ARG A 888 7.04 -61.36 -36.95
N THR A 889 7.97 -61.16 -36.00
CA THR A 889 9.43 -61.45 -36.02
C THR A 889 10.30 -60.83 -37.11
N THR A 890 11.37 -60.10 -36.74
CA THR A 890 12.74 -60.64 -36.54
C THR A 890 13.76 -59.51 -36.34
N GLU A 891 14.70 -59.77 -35.42
CA GLU A 891 16.15 -59.48 -35.46
C GLU A 891 16.65 -58.05 -35.73
N SER A 892 17.26 -57.41 -34.72
CA SER A 892 18.69 -57.53 -34.35
C SER A 892 19.66 -56.87 -35.34
N SER A 893 20.37 -55.85 -34.85
CA SER A 893 21.84 -55.69 -34.86
C SER A 893 22.19 -54.18 -34.91
N ILE A 894 22.83 -53.60 -33.89
CA ILE A 894 24.27 -53.57 -33.54
C ILE A 894 24.90 -52.20 -33.88
N ASP A 895 25.66 -51.73 -32.89
CA ASP A 895 26.86 -50.86 -32.91
C ASP A 895 26.81 -49.31 -32.91
N THR A 896 27.18 -48.82 -31.73
CA THR A 896 28.31 -47.92 -31.40
C THR A 896 28.41 -46.51 -32.00
N GLN A 897 28.21 -45.55 -31.09
CA GLN A 897 29.18 -44.54 -30.59
C GLN A 897 30.25 -43.89 -31.50
N SER A 898 30.45 -42.61 -31.15
CA SER A 898 31.60 -41.71 -31.36
C SER A 898 31.45 -40.76 -32.56
N ALA A 899 31.81 -39.47 -32.53
CA ALA A 899 32.68 -38.73 -31.62
C ALA A 899 32.44 -37.21 -31.69
N ASN A 900 32.87 -36.56 -30.60
CA ASN A 900 33.29 -35.17 -30.39
C ASN A 900 33.97 -34.43 -31.57
N THR A 901 33.76 -33.10 -31.68
CA THR A 901 34.77 -32.00 -31.59
C THR A 901 34.13 -30.66 -32.04
N LYS A 902 34.03 -29.62 -31.20
CA LYS A 902 35.03 -28.59 -30.79
C LYS A 902 35.08 -27.36 -31.73
N ASN A 903 34.55 -26.21 -31.29
CA ASN A 903 35.30 -24.95 -31.01
C ASN A 903 34.38 -23.75 -30.70
N SER A 904 34.67 -23.12 -29.54
CA SER A 904 34.28 -21.77 -29.09
C SER A 904 35.05 -20.68 -29.90
N PRO A 905 34.75 -19.36 -29.79
CA PRO A 905 34.92 -18.56 -28.57
C PRO A 905 33.65 -17.74 -28.20
N ASP A 906 33.20 -17.75 -26.94
CA ASP A 906 33.67 -16.95 -25.79
C ASP A 906 33.41 -15.44 -25.94
N TYR A 907 32.49 -14.90 -25.12
CA TYR A 907 32.90 -14.03 -24.00
C TYR A 907 31.84 -14.04 -22.87
N TYR A 908 32.33 -14.54 -21.73
CA TYR A 908 31.90 -14.52 -20.33
C TYR A 908 31.62 -13.07 -19.82
N SER A 909 30.88 -12.75 -18.74
CA SER A 909 30.28 -13.52 -17.63
C SER A 909 29.76 -12.59 -16.52
N THR A 910 28.59 -12.86 -15.90
CA THR A 910 28.37 -13.46 -14.55
C THR A 910 28.41 -12.47 -13.38
N SER A 911 27.68 -12.64 -12.27
CA SER A 911 27.23 -13.88 -11.60
C SER A 911 26.05 -13.66 -10.64
N LYS A 912 25.21 -14.69 -10.54
CA LYS A 912 24.26 -14.95 -9.45
C LYS A 912 24.93 -15.47 -8.17
N SER A 913 24.14 -15.37 -7.10
CA SER A 913 24.21 -15.89 -5.74
C SER A 913 24.54 -17.37 -5.56
N ASN A 914 24.98 -17.73 -4.35
CA ASN A 914 24.55 -18.96 -3.67
C ASN A 914 24.74 -18.93 -2.14
N ARG A 915 23.76 -19.48 -1.41
CA ARG A 915 23.74 -19.79 0.03
C ARG A 915 24.45 -21.12 0.31
N THR A 916 24.95 -21.29 1.55
CA THR A 916 24.91 -22.58 2.29
C THR A 916 25.00 -22.33 3.81
N SER A 917 24.48 -23.29 4.57
CA SER A 917 23.99 -23.20 5.95
C SER A 917 24.86 -23.94 7.00
N LYS A 918 24.48 -23.69 8.29
CA LYS A 918 24.53 -24.55 9.50
C LYS A 918 25.72 -24.53 10.49
N GLN A 919 25.38 -23.97 11.66
CA GLN A 919 25.38 -24.54 13.04
C GLN A 919 26.66 -24.69 13.90
N ALA A 920 26.67 -23.84 14.95
CA ALA A 920 26.98 -24.07 16.39
C ALA A 920 28.39 -24.50 16.86
N TRP A 921 28.91 -23.79 17.87
CA TRP A 921 29.30 -24.29 19.22
C TRP A 921 29.72 -23.12 20.15
N THR A 922 29.53 -23.34 21.45
CA THR A 922 29.52 -22.42 22.62
C THR A 922 30.86 -21.78 23.03
N PRO A 923 30.86 -20.68 23.82
CA PRO A 923 32.04 -20.22 24.57
C PRO A 923 31.94 -20.58 26.06
N ALA A 924 33.02 -21.16 26.62
CA ALA A 924 33.18 -21.35 28.06
C ALA A 924 34.51 -20.75 28.56
N VAL A 925 34.35 -19.75 29.44
CA VAL A 925 35.07 -19.51 30.70
C VAL A 925 36.60 -19.60 30.70
N MET A 926 37.24 -18.46 31.00
CA MET A 926 38.51 -18.45 31.73
C MET A 926 38.49 -17.30 32.77
N THR A 927 38.63 -17.67 34.04
CA THR A 927 38.70 -16.81 35.24
C THR A 927 40.16 -16.56 35.65
N SER A 928 40.51 -15.34 36.10
CA SER A 928 41.04 -15.07 37.47
C SER A 928 41.58 -13.63 37.69
N ARG A 929 41.11 -13.03 38.82
CA ARG A 929 41.55 -11.88 39.65
C ARG A 929 43.09 -11.77 39.93
N ALA A 930 43.73 -10.69 40.42
CA ALA A 930 43.41 -9.33 40.92
C ALA A 930 44.74 -8.54 41.19
N ASP A 931 44.60 -7.28 41.66
CA ASP A 931 45.54 -6.33 42.31
C ASP A 931 46.16 -5.25 41.40
N ALA A 932 46.34 -3.97 41.75
CA ALA A 932 45.80 -3.01 42.73
C ALA A 932 46.51 -1.66 42.42
N GLU A 933 45.81 -0.51 42.50
CA GLU A 933 46.24 0.75 43.16
C GLU A 933 45.53 2.01 42.63
N ARG A 934 45.09 2.82 43.60
CA ARG A 934 44.39 4.12 43.53
C ARG A 934 45.39 5.26 43.36
N VAL A 935 44.99 6.32 42.65
CA VAL A 935 45.29 7.72 43.02
C VAL A 935 44.01 8.55 42.85
N ASP A 936 43.79 9.42 43.82
CA ASP A 936 42.61 10.24 44.11
C ASP A 936 42.91 11.71 43.78
N GLU A 937 41.88 12.57 43.85
CA GLU A 937 41.87 14.06 43.91
C GLU A 937 41.54 14.89 42.65
N ALA A 938 40.23 15.17 42.53
CA ALA A 938 39.51 16.46 42.43
C ALA A 938 40.25 17.79 42.16
N LEU A 939 39.64 18.66 41.32
CA LEU A 939 39.14 20.00 41.74
C LEU A 939 38.17 20.64 40.71
N LEU A 940 37.03 21.13 41.23
CA LEU A 940 36.07 22.03 40.60
C LEU A 940 36.60 23.47 40.44
N GLU A 941 35.95 24.22 39.53
CA GLU A 941 35.70 25.69 39.56
C GLU A 941 36.89 26.67 39.63
N LEU A 942 37.15 27.38 38.53
CA LEU A 942 37.03 28.84 38.38
C LEU A 942 37.72 29.26 37.06
N LEU A 943 36.97 29.86 36.13
CA LEU A 943 37.25 31.22 35.63
C LEU A 943 36.28 31.57 34.49
N SER A 944 35.38 32.49 34.82
CA SER A 944 34.53 33.23 33.89
C SER A 944 35.33 34.16 32.97
N ASN A 945 34.68 34.50 31.84
CA ASN A 945 34.73 35.79 31.14
C ASN A 945 35.99 36.18 30.33
N ARG A 946 35.81 36.22 29.00
CA ARG A 946 35.95 37.40 28.11
C ARG A 946 35.55 36.96 26.69
N ARG A 947 34.41 37.37 26.13
CA ARG A 947 34.18 38.59 25.33
C ARG A 947 35.26 38.89 24.27
N LEU A 948 34.77 38.97 23.03
CA LEU A 948 35.27 39.71 21.85
C LEU A 948 36.53 39.14 21.18
N PHE A 949 36.35 38.46 20.05
CA PHE A 949 36.33 39.10 18.72
C PHE A 949 35.37 38.34 17.81
#